data_AF-A0A662CH05-F1
#
_entry.id   AF-A0A662CH05-F1
#
_cell.length_a   1.000
_cell.length_b   1.000
_cell.length_c   1.000
_cell.angle_alpha   90.00
_cell.angle_beta   90.00
_cell.angle_gamma   90.00
#
_symmetry.space_group_name_H-M   'P 1'
#
loop_
_entity.id
_entity.type
_entity.pdbx_description
1 polymer ?
#
loop_
_entity_poly.entity_id
_entity_poly.type
_entity_poly.pdbx_seq_one_letter_code
_entity_poly.pdbx_strand_id
1 'polypeptide(L)'
;ELEGWLPPCSRDPAAYAERGFTIVHQDPLEFRKLPAVSEDIPPYSSCPAPYRWMREEFFQEICETEDLSIRGQDDPRSDGWVFEPDRQRELLQRFWGKLETQSSLVFYYCNHGNPLDENTPRIVIGVGRITEVGPQLYFGTTSKYEDQYPVWSRRITHAYPDQGVRIPYQEYLRGGHPTDDIICRVPRNALLSFSYGGEHVSDDVAVAVLERIIQCVERVSSDGRVAGDWERRLSWLNDALAEAWSGRGPFPGAGSVLQYLGFSKGTSFQRTVLAPIAKRGENPWEYVLSILNGKKEPDPASYKAGLIKARERWRLLKSRQALLSKLARFELSPNQVQRIANPELRAASGIDAKEDELVSNPYILAESDLGAVDSDPVALEAVDHGLRPEGNAALFPDDDEVAHDDRRRVRAVGVAVLQEAANSGDTVLTFGDFLDRIIKRFPDRRACRPDREIVLAEMDFYQRLLWTSLDSDPELVALKHLQSLEQTIATMIKRRGKKVNPAVDPPIDWLGALKRLFGEPKSDREKVALDEKQAALATLFSRRLSVLTGGAGTGKTSVLKVFLQELVRAEGRHPTLLLAPTGKARVRLSTKTERNAMTIHQFLLKQGWFVPDIFVLKQECDQRPYQATTVIIDECSMIPTDLFGTLLRALDSSPLSRLILVGDPNQLPPIGPGRPFADIIEWLQKEHPDCIAPLDVCMRTDDETDVPAENSIALALADGYRASVVSPGDDEVLAAVARGESVGDLEVVFWDNHDELLAKLKGRMAALLGIRDDDYESVNRSLGIDTKDWVRSEAWQILSPTRAQHFGTDDLNRLIQLEYKGGLIANAKNPWSKVPRPFGEQEIVYTDKVIQVINRSIKGWPRDTGLDYVANGEIGIVRSTKKGDRGGYLDAVFSTQPDVSYRYFGKQV
;
A
#
# COMPACT_ATOMS: atom_id res chain seq x y z
N GLU A 1 -18.25 -17.31 -25.07
CA GLU A 1 -19.06 -18.42 -24.53
C GLU A 1 -19.15 -18.49 -22.99
N LEU A 2 -18.44 -17.65 -22.22
CA LEU A 2 -18.68 -17.47 -20.78
C LEU A 2 -19.49 -16.18 -20.54
N GLU A 3 -20.70 -16.10 -21.10
CA GLU A 3 -21.61 -15.00 -20.76
C GLU A 3 -22.06 -15.17 -19.30
N GLY A 4 -21.68 -14.22 -18.44
CA GLY A 4 -22.15 -14.15 -17.06
C GLY A 4 -21.19 -14.69 -15.98
N TRP A 5 -20.02 -15.25 -16.35
CA TRP A 5 -19.04 -15.77 -15.38
C TRP A 5 -17.66 -15.13 -15.59
N LEU A 6 -17.27 -14.22 -14.68
CA LEU A 6 -15.92 -13.63 -14.64
C LEU A 6 -15.13 -14.33 -13.52
N PRO A 7 -14.10 -15.12 -13.87
CA PRO A 7 -13.35 -15.86 -12.87
C PRO A 7 -12.52 -14.94 -11.97
N PRO A 8 -12.11 -15.42 -10.78
CA PRO A 8 -11.25 -14.65 -9.88
C PRO A 8 -9.90 -14.27 -10.51
N CYS A 9 -9.48 -15.03 -11.53
CA CYS A 9 -8.28 -14.80 -12.33
C CYS A 9 -8.53 -15.28 -13.76
N SER A 10 -8.03 -14.55 -14.76
CA SER A 10 -8.07 -14.99 -16.16
C SER A 10 -7.31 -16.29 -16.41
N ARG A 11 -6.39 -16.67 -15.50
CA ARG A 11 -5.64 -17.93 -15.55
C ARG A 11 -6.38 -19.12 -14.97
N ASP A 12 -7.37 -18.90 -14.10
CA ASP A 12 -8.12 -19.98 -13.43
C ASP A 12 -9.64 -19.90 -13.68
N PRO A 13 -10.10 -19.88 -14.96
CA PRO A 13 -11.52 -19.72 -15.26
C PRO A 13 -12.42 -20.81 -14.67
N ALA A 14 -11.89 -22.01 -14.45
CA ALA A 14 -12.67 -23.13 -13.93
C ALA A 14 -12.82 -23.13 -12.41
N ALA A 15 -12.17 -22.22 -11.66
CA ALA A 15 -12.15 -22.28 -10.20
C ALA A 15 -13.55 -22.37 -9.59
N TYR A 16 -14.57 -21.80 -10.24
CA TYR A 16 -15.95 -21.90 -9.77
C TYR A 16 -16.94 -22.10 -10.93
N ALA A 17 -16.44 -22.56 -12.08
CA ALA A 17 -17.26 -22.79 -13.27
C ALA A 17 -17.69 -24.26 -13.39
N GLU A 18 -18.90 -24.47 -13.91
CA GLU A 18 -19.48 -25.80 -14.20
C GLU A 18 -18.86 -26.48 -15.43
N ARG A 19 -17.99 -25.78 -16.16
CA ARG A 19 -17.36 -26.28 -17.38
C ARG A 19 -15.85 -26.29 -17.24
N GLY A 20 -15.24 -27.39 -17.68
CA GLY A 20 -13.80 -27.50 -17.84
C GLY A 20 -13.31 -26.93 -19.17
N PHE A 21 -11.99 -26.84 -19.31
CA PHE A 21 -11.31 -26.40 -20.53
C PHE A 21 -9.90 -27.00 -20.58
N THR A 22 -9.27 -26.99 -21.75
CA THR A 22 -7.88 -27.44 -21.90
C THR A 22 -6.94 -26.23 -21.87
N ILE A 23 -5.87 -26.33 -21.08
CA ILE A 23 -4.79 -25.34 -21.07
C ILE A 23 -3.52 -25.90 -21.69
N VAL A 24 -2.68 -25.00 -22.18
CA VAL A 24 -1.34 -25.31 -22.66
C VAL A 24 -0.33 -24.65 -21.74
N HIS A 25 0.40 -25.47 -21.00
CA HIS A 25 1.49 -25.01 -20.13
C HIS A 25 2.70 -24.67 -20.99
N GLN A 26 3.14 -23.41 -20.91
CA GLN A 26 4.37 -22.94 -21.52
C GLN A 26 5.49 -22.87 -20.48
N ASP A 27 6.72 -23.10 -20.94
CA ASP A 27 7.90 -23.00 -20.08
C ASP A 27 8.05 -21.57 -19.54
N PRO A 28 8.02 -21.36 -18.20
CA PRO A 28 8.21 -20.04 -17.61
C PRO A 28 9.60 -19.44 -17.90
N LEU A 29 10.58 -20.28 -18.25
CA LEU A 29 11.93 -19.89 -18.64
C LEU A 29 12.10 -19.98 -20.16
N GLU A 30 11.46 -19.06 -20.88
CA GLU A 30 11.34 -19.09 -22.36
C GLU A 30 12.66 -19.29 -23.12
N PHE A 31 13.81 -18.92 -22.55
CA PHE A 31 15.11 -19.09 -23.18
C PHE A 31 15.47 -20.57 -23.42
N ARG A 32 14.86 -21.51 -22.69
CA ARG A 32 15.08 -22.96 -22.90
C ARG A 32 14.32 -23.52 -24.09
N LYS A 33 13.22 -22.88 -24.49
CA LYS A 33 12.33 -23.30 -25.59
C LYS A 33 11.86 -24.75 -25.47
N LEU A 34 11.51 -25.19 -24.26
CA LEU A 34 10.99 -26.54 -24.05
C LEU A 34 9.60 -26.69 -24.71
N PRO A 35 9.31 -27.81 -25.37
CA PRO A 35 7.97 -28.09 -25.89
C PRO A 35 6.90 -28.02 -24.81
N ALA A 36 5.81 -27.31 -25.10
CA ALA A 36 4.67 -27.14 -24.22
C ALA A 36 3.91 -28.46 -23.97
N VAL A 37 3.18 -28.53 -22.86
CA VAL A 37 2.32 -29.68 -22.51
C VAL A 37 0.88 -29.20 -22.30
N SER A 38 -0.08 -29.97 -22.82
CA SER A 38 -1.51 -29.68 -22.63
C SER A 38 -2.07 -30.43 -21.43
N GLU A 39 -3.00 -29.81 -20.71
CA GLU A 39 -3.70 -30.39 -19.57
C GLU A 39 -5.19 -30.07 -19.63
N ASP A 40 -6.04 -31.08 -19.43
CA ASP A 40 -7.47 -30.88 -19.26
C ASP A 40 -7.78 -30.46 -17.82
N ILE A 41 -8.46 -29.33 -17.69
CA ILE A 41 -8.89 -28.74 -16.43
C ILE A 41 -10.39 -29.00 -16.29
N PRO A 42 -10.82 -29.88 -15.37
CA PRO A 42 -12.24 -30.14 -15.15
C PRO A 42 -12.93 -28.93 -14.48
N PRO A 43 -14.27 -28.96 -14.36
CA PRO A 43 -15.01 -28.00 -13.56
C PRO A 43 -14.47 -27.89 -12.13
N TYR A 44 -14.60 -26.70 -11.54
CA TYR A 44 -14.17 -26.44 -10.15
C TYR A 44 -12.69 -26.76 -9.92
N SER A 45 -11.85 -26.32 -10.84
CA SER A 45 -10.40 -26.53 -10.78
C SER A 45 -9.61 -25.25 -11.04
N SER A 46 -8.42 -25.21 -10.46
CA SER A 46 -7.44 -24.14 -10.65
C SER A 46 -6.03 -24.72 -10.77
N CYS A 47 -5.09 -23.97 -11.31
CA CYS A 47 -3.69 -24.34 -11.51
C CYS A 47 -2.73 -23.41 -10.76
N PRO A 48 -2.79 -23.34 -9.41
CA PRO A 48 -1.88 -22.51 -8.63
C PRO A 48 -0.42 -22.92 -8.87
N ALA A 49 0.48 -21.92 -8.88
CA ALA A 49 1.92 -22.09 -9.03
C ALA A 49 2.64 -21.51 -7.80
N PRO A 50 3.54 -22.26 -7.13
CA PRO A 50 4.24 -21.79 -5.93
C PRO A 50 5.47 -20.97 -6.30
N TYR A 51 5.26 -19.78 -6.89
CA TYR A 51 6.36 -18.99 -7.43
C TYR A 51 7.43 -18.66 -6.38
N ARG A 52 7.04 -18.40 -5.13
CA ARG A 52 7.99 -18.15 -4.03
C ARG A 52 8.99 -19.31 -3.86
N TRP A 53 8.51 -20.55 -3.95
CA TRP A 53 9.34 -21.73 -3.80
C TRP A 53 10.32 -21.94 -4.95
N MET A 54 10.00 -21.41 -6.12
CA MET A 54 10.85 -21.48 -7.30
C MET A 54 11.84 -20.32 -7.40
N ARG A 55 11.89 -19.39 -6.44
CA ARG A 55 12.83 -18.26 -6.45
C ARG A 55 14.10 -18.60 -5.67
N GLU A 56 15.25 -18.35 -6.27
CA GLU A 56 16.56 -18.65 -5.68
C GLU A 56 16.80 -17.85 -4.39
N GLU A 57 16.25 -16.64 -4.28
CA GLU A 57 16.37 -15.78 -3.09
C GLU A 57 15.73 -16.34 -1.82
N PHE A 58 14.71 -17.21 -1.97
CA PHE A 58 14.04 -17.87 -0.84
C PHE A 58 14.48 -19.32 -0.67
N PHE A 59 15.34 -19.85 -1.55
CA PHE A 59 15.69 -21.27 -1.57
C PHE A 59 16.28 -21.74 -0.25
N GLN A 60 17.24 -20.99 0.30
CA GLN A 60 17.91 -21.37 1.55
C GLN A 60 16.93 -21.35 2.74
N GLU A 61 16.16 -20.28 2.87
CA GLU A 61 15.14 -20.13 3.93
C GLU A 61 14.12 -21.28 3.88
N ILE A 62 13.65 -21.64 2.68
CA ILE A 62 12.69 -22.73 2.49
C ILE A 62 13.32 -24.08 2.86
N CYS A 63 14.54 -24.36 2.41
CA CYS A 63 15.22 -25.61 2.74
C CYS A 63 15.41 -25.76 4.25
N GLU A 64 15.80 -24.68 4.94
CA GLU A 64 15.98 -24.67 6.38
C GLU A 64 14.65 -24.86 7.13
N THR A 65 13.60 -24.15 6.71
CA THR A 65 12.27 -24.20 7.34
C THR A 65 11.59 -25.56 7.15
N GLU A 66 11.74 -26.15 5.96
CA GLU A 66 11.08 -27.41 5.59
C GLU A 66 11.90 -28.66 5.91
N ASP A 67 13.11 -28.48 6.41
CA ASP A 67 14.09 -29.53 6.69
C ASP A 67 14.45 -30.33 5.42
N LEU A 68 14.76 -29.62 4.33
CA LEU A 68 15.16 -30.20 3.05
C LEU A 68 16.68 -30.14 2.88
N SER A 69 17.27 -31.26 2.44
CA SER A 69 18.69 -31.37 2.13
C SER A 69 18.91 -31.43 0.62
N ILE A 70 18.64 -30.30 -0.05
CA ILE A 70 18.79 -30.16 -1.50
C ILE A 70 20.16 -29.52 -1.80
N ARG A 71 20.83 -29.98 -2.87
CA ARG A 71 22.12 -29.41 -3.31
C ARG A 71 21.98 -27.94 -3.74
N GLY A 72 23.09 -27.20 -3.68
CA GLY A 72 23.16 -25.84 -4.20
C GLY A 72 23.13 -25.77 -5.73
N GLN A 73 23.00 -24.54 -6.24
CA GLN A 73 23.01 -24.23 -7.67
C GLN A 73 24.36 -24.56 -8.35
N ASP A 74 24.29 -24.88 -9.64
CA ASP A 74 25.48 -25.20 -10.46
C ASP A 74 26.29 -23.94 -10.78
N ASP A 75 25.63 -22.81 -11.06
CA ASP A 75 26.26 -21.50 -11.29
C ASP A 75 25.88 -20.51 -10.17
N PRO A 76 26.82 -20.17 -9.25
CA PRO A 76 26.60 -19.22 -8.17
C PRO A 76 26.16 -17.81 -8.60
N ARG A 77 26.29 -17.47 -9.89
CA ARG A 77 25.94 -16.16 -10.46
C ARG A 77 24.54 -16.12 -11.08
N SER A 78 23.85 -17.26 -11.16
CA SER A 78 22.47 -17.32 -11.62
C SER A 78 21.57 -16.65 -10.57
N ASP A 79 20.88 -15.57 -10.94
CA ASP A 79 19.91 -14.89 -10.09
C ASP A 79 18.48 -15.07 -10.64
N GLY A 80 17.51 -15.14 -9.73
CA GLY A 80 16.08 -15.24 -10.09
C GLY A 80 15.43 -16.55 -9.71
N TRP A 81 15.29 -17.48 -10.66
CA TRP A 81 14.55 -18.74 -10.49
C TRP A 81 15.50 -19.92 -10.23
N VAL A 82 15.07 -20.86 -9.39
CA VAL A 82 15.71 -22.17 -9.21
C VAL A 82 15.73 -22.84 -10.58
N PHE A 83 16.92 -23.11 -11.11
CA PHE A 83 17.07 -23.54 -12.49
C PHE A 83 17.04 -25.06 -12.64
N GLU A 84 17.73 -25.78 -11.76
CA GLU A 84 18.03 -27.20 -11.93
C GLU A 84 16.79 -28.10 -11.71
N PRO A 85 16.55 -29.08 -12.60
CA PRO A 85 15.30 -29.85 -12.62
C PRO A 85 15.14 -30.78 -11.41
N ASP A 86 16.24 -31.27 -10.85
CA ASP A 86 16.21 -32.07 -9.60
C ASP A 86 15.82 -31.21 -8.39
N ARG A 87 16.38 -30.00 -8.28
CA ARG A 87 16.01 -29.04 -7.21
C ARG A 87 14.54 -28.64 -7.33
N GLN A 88 14.07 -28.32 -8.54
CA GLN A 88 12.66 -27.99 -8.80
C GLN A 88 11.73 -29.14 -8.40
N ARG A 89 12.07 -30.38 -8.75
CA ARG A 89 11.25 -31.56 -8.41
C ARG A 89 11.13 -31.78 -6.91
N GLU A 90 12.23 -31.71 -6.17
CA GLU A 90 12.23 -31.88 -4.70
C GLU A 90 11.38 -30.81 -4.01
N LEU A 91 11.52 -29.54 -4.43
CA LEU A 91 10.73 -28.43 -3.89
C LEU A 91 9.24 -28.59 -4.18
N LEU A 92 8.87 -28.90 -5.43
CA LEU A 92 7.47 -29.10 -5.82
C LEU A 92 6.87 -30.34 -5.14
N GLN A 93 7.62 -31.43 -5.05
CA GLN A 93 7.19 -32.64 -4.34
C GLN A 93 6.91 -32.33 -2.87
N ARG A 94 7.78 -31.55 -2.21
CA ARG A 94 7.55 -31.11 -0.84
C ARG A 94 6.33 -30.20 -0.72
N PHE A 95 6.19 -29.23 -1.64
CA PHE A 95 5.07 -28.29 -1.62
C PHE A 95 3.73 -29.01 -1.74
N TRP A 96 3.52 -29.75 -2.83
CA TRP A 96 2.26 -30.43 -3.10
C TRP A 96 2.00 -31.62 -2.17
N GLY A 97 3.05 -32.27 -1.66
CA GLY A 97 2.95 -33.39 -0.72
C GLY A 97 2.44 -33.02 0.67
N LYS A 98 2.26 -31.73 0.97
CA LYS A 98 1.62 -31.25 2.20
C LYS A 98 0.09 -31.27 2.15
N LEU A 99 -0.50 -31.37 0.96
CA LEU A 99 -1.94 -31.33 0.79
C LEU A 99 -2.54 -32.71 1.02
N GLU A 100 -3.62 -32.76 1.79
CA GLU A 100 -4.40 -33.96 2.06
C GLU A 100 -5.77 -33.82 1.39
N THR A 101 -6.08 -34.70 0.43
CA THR A 101 -7.39 -34.70 -0.23
C THR A 101 -8.50 -34.97 0.78
N GLN A 102 -9.65 -34.31 0.61
CA GLN A 102 -10.80 -34.36 1.52
C GLN A 102 -10.55 -33.78 2.92
N SER A 103 -9.43 -33.09 3.13
CA SER A 103 -9.07 -32.46 4.42
C SER A 103 -8.61 -31.02 4.19
N SER A 104 -7.65 -30.80 3.29
CA SER A 104 -7.12 -29.47 2.99
C SER A 104 -8.15 -28.55 2.32
N LEU A 105 -8.08 -27.26 2.65
CA LEU A 105 -8.86 -26.20 2.05
C LEU A 105 -8.01 -25.42 1.04
N VAL A 106 -8.67 -24.85 0.02
CA VAL A 106 -8.10 -23.87 -0.90
C VAL A 106 -8.84 -22.55 -0.75
N PHE A 107 -8.10 -21.47 -0.54
CA PHE A 107 -8.64 -20.11 -0.46
C PHE A 107 -8.29 -19.35 -1.75
N TYR A 108 -9.31 -18.80 -2.40
CA TYR A 108 -9.14 -17.99 -3.60
C TYR A 108 -9.15 -16.51 -3.23
N TYR A 109 -8.26 -15.73 -3.86
CA TYR A 109 -8.16 -14.31 -3.63
C TYR A 109 -8.01 -13.53 -4.93
N CYS A 110 -8.41 -12.27 -4.92
CA CYS A 110 -8.06 -11.29 -5.94
C CYS A 110 -7.00 -10.33 -5.39
N ASN A 111 -6.12 -9.92 -6.28
CA ASN A 111 -5.06 -8.95 -5.99
C ASN A 111 -5.64 -7.52 -5.94
N HIS A 112 -4.78 -6.54 -5.64
CA HIS A 112 -5.08 -5.11 -5.75
C HIS A 112 -5.65 -4.75 -7.13
N GLY A 113 -6.35 -3.62 -7.21
CA GLY A 113 -6.96 -3.18 -8.47
C GLY A 113 -8.17 -4.02 -8.90
N ASN A 114 -8.90 -4.57 -7.94
CA ASN A 114 -10.15 -5.28 -8.20
C ASN A 114 -11.34 -4.28 -8.19
N PRO A 115 -12.49 -4.62 -8.80
CA PRO A 115 -13.63 -3.70 -8.91
C PRO A 115 -14.38 -3.43 -7.59
N LEU A 116 -14.02 -4.12 -6.50
CA LEU A 116 -14.67 -3.95 -5.19
C LEU A 116 -13.97 -2.87 -4.37
N ASP A 117 -12.64 -2.87 -4.39
CA ASP A 117 -11.79 -1.91 -3.70
C ASP A 117 -10.41 -1.91 -4.35
N GLU A 118 -10.08 -0.84 -5.08
CA GLU A 118 -8.80 -0.71 -5.77
C GLU A 118 -7.61 -0.58 -4.81
N ASN A 119 -7.86 -0.09 -3.58
CA ASN A 119 -6.84 0.18 -2.58
C ASN A 119 -6.55 -1.02 -1.68
N THR A 120 -7.51 -1.94 -1.54
CA THR A 120 -7.31 -3.15 -0.74
C THR A 120 -6.29 -4.07 -1.41
N PRO A 121 -5.22 -4.48 -0.71
CA PRO A 121 -4.15 -5.28 -1.31
C PRO A 121 -4.59 -6.67 -1.74
N ARG A 122 -5.46 -7.33 -0.95
CA ARG A 122 -5.96 -8.69 -1.20
C ARG A 122 -7.36 -8.85 -0.65
N ILE A 123 -8.26 -9.38 -1.48
CA ILE A 123 -9.64 -9.72 -1.10
C ILE A 123 -9.84 -11.22 -1.30
N VAL A 124 -10.36 -11.90 -0.29
CA VAL A 124 -10.74 -13.30 -0.38
C VAL A 124 -12.05 -13.40 -1.15
N ILE A 125 -12.06 -14.25 -2.17
CA ILE A 125 -13.21 -14.53 -3.05
C ILE A 125 -14.02 -15.70 -2.53
N GLY A 126 -13.35 -16.66 -1.90
CA GLY A 126 -14.02 -17.80 -1.32
C GLY A 126 -13.04 -18.89 -0.93
N VAL A 127 -13.61 -20.02 -0.53
CA VAL A 127 -12.91 -21.18 0.00
C VAL A 127 -13.58 -22.45 -0.48
N GLY A 128 -12.84 -23.54 -0.65
CA GLY A 128 -13.40 -24.85 -0.93
C GLY A 128 -12.52 -25.99 -0.46
N ARG A 129 -13.10 -27.18 -0.29
CA ARG A 129 -12.36 -28.38 0.12
C ARG A 129 -11.72 -29.06 -1.07
N ILE A 130 -10.40 -29.30 -1.00
CA ILE A 130 -9.64 -29.95 -2.06
C ILE A 130 -10.08 -31.42 -2.18
N THR A 131 -10.54 -31.81 -3.37
CA THR A 131 -10.93 -33.19 -3.67
C THR A 131 -9.84 -33.95 -4.43
N GLU A 132 -9.06 -33.26 -5.25
CA GLU A 132 -8.03 -33.85 -6.08
C GLU A 132 -6.84 -32.90 -6.22
N VAL A 133 -5.64 -33.47 -6.15
CA VAL A 133 -4.40 -32.85 -6.62
C VAL A 133 -3.95 -33.65 -7.84
N GLY A 134 -3.86 -33.00 -9.00
CA GLY A 134 -3.51 -33.64 -10.28
C GLY A 134 -2.10 -34.26 -10.27
N PRO A 135 -1.64 -34.88 -11.37
CA PRO A 135 -0.30 -35.45 -11.49
C PRO A 135 0.79 -34.41 -11.78
N GLN A 136 2.07 -34.76 -11.57
CA GLN A 136 3.20 -33.87 -11.91
C GLN A 136 3.41 -33.95 -13.41
N LEU A 137 3.18 -32.83 -14.09
CA LEU A 137 3.47 -32.70 -15.51
C LEU A 137 4.90 -32.23 -15.73
N TYR A 138 5.43 -32.54 -16.91
CA TYR A 138 6.77 -32.17 -17.35
C TYR A 138 6.69 -31.60 -18.76
N PHE A 139 7.53 -30.61 -19.05
CA PHE A 139 7.71 -30.12 -20.40
C PHE A 139 8.45 -31.17 -21.26
N GLY A 140 8.33 -31.04 -22.59
CA GLY A 140 9.17 -31.80 -23.49
C GLY A 140 10.65 -31.42 -23.37
N THR A 141 11.53 -32.23 -23.94
CA THR A 141 12.98 -32.01 -23.90
C THR A 141 13.50 -31.41 -25.21
N THR A 142 14.71 -30.85 -25.17
CA THR A 142 15.44 -30.40 -26.37
C THR A 142 16.86 -30.95 -26.34
N SER A 143 17.60 -30.90 -27.44
CA SER A 143 19.00 -31.36 -27.48
C SER A 143 19.94 -30.59 -26.53
N LYS A 144 19.55 -29.40 -26.09
CA LYS A 144 20.33 -28.60 -25.12
C LYS A 144 19.89 -28.86 -23.66
N TYR A 145 18.67 -29.34 -23.48
CA TYR A 145 18.02 -29.54 -22.18
C TYR A 145 17.33 -30.90 -22.21
N GLU A 146 18.11 -31.96 -21.97
CA GLU A 146 17.67 -33.36 -22.08
C GLU A 146 16.91 -33.84 -20.84
N ASP A 147 17.03 -33.13 -19.71
CA ASP A 147 16.31 -33.43 -18.47
C ASP A 147 14.82 -33.08 -18.53
N GLN A 148 14.02 -33.79 -17.75
CA GLN A 148 12.60 -33.48 -17.57
C GLN A 148 12.40 -32.34 -16.57
N TYR A 149 12.03 -31.17 -17.09
CA TYR A 149 11.68 -30.02 -16.27
C TYR A 149 10.20 -30.04 -15.88
N PRO A 150 9.88 -29.94 -14.58
CA PRO A 150 8.50 -29.97 -14.13
C PRO A 150 7.74 -28.70 -14.53
N VAL A 151 6.46 -28.85 -14.85
CA VAL A 151 5.50 -27.75 -14.83
C VAL A 151 5.31 -27.33 -13.37
N TRP A 152 5.49 -26.03 -13.08
CA TRP A 152 5.44 -25.54 -11.70
C TRP A 152 4.03 -25.49 -11.13
N SER A 153 3.04 -25.15 -11.95
CA SER A 153 1.63 -25.17 -11.57
C SER A 153 1.11 -26.58 -11.41
N ARG A 154 0.11 -26.75 -10.55
CA ARG A 154 -0.56 -28.04 -10.34
C ARG A 154 -2.06 -27.87 -10.35
N ARG A 155 -2.75 -28.73 -11.08
CA ARG A 155 -4.21 -28.79 -11.05
C ARG A 155 -4.70 -29.19 -9.66
N ILE A 156 -5.56 -28.37 -9.10
CA ILE A 156 -6.29 -28.60 -7.84
C ILE A 156 -7.78 -28.54 -8.18
N THR A 157 -8.51 -29.59 -7.80
CA THR A 157 -9.99 -29.63 -7.89
C THR A 157 -10.56 -29.52 -6.49
N HIS A 158 -11.66 -28.78 -6.34
CA HIS A 158 -12.33 -28.62 -5.04
C HIS A 158 -13.84 -28.89 -5.14
N ALA A 159 -14.44 -29.19 -4.00
CA ALA A 159 -15.81 -29.67 -3.87
C ALA A 159 -16.87 -28.55 -3.92
N TYR A 160 -16.67 -27.48 -4.69
CA TYR A 160 -17.71 -26.46 -4.85
C TYR A 160 -18.83 -26.96 -5.79
N PRO A 161 -20.12 -26.67 -5.51
CA PRO A 161 -20.63 -25.87 -4.39
C PRO A 161 -20.92 -26.65 -3.08
N ASP A 162 -20.76 -27.97 -3.05
CA ASP A 162 -21.19 -28.81 -1.93
C ASP A 162 -20.40 -28.60 -0.63
N GLN A 163 -19.09 -28.37 -0.74
CA GLN A 163 -18.15 -28.08 0.34
C GLN A 163 -17.24 -26.92 -0.09
N GLY A 164 -17.87 -25.75 -0.23
CA GLY A 164 -17.20 -24.52 -0.60
C GLY A 164 -18.14 -23.33 -0.62
N VAL A 165 -17.56 -22.14 -0.52
CA VAL A 165 -18.28 -20.86 -0.59
C VAL A 165 -17.56 -19.94 -1.56
N ARG A 166 -18.35 -19.19 -2.32
CA ARG A 166 -17.93 -18.01 -3.08
C ARG A 166 -18.74 -16.83 -2.58
N ILE A 167 -18.07 -15.76 -2.20
CA ILE A 167 -18.72 -14.51 -1.81
C ILE A 167 -19.30 -13.88 -3.09
N PRO A 168 -20.59 -13.50 -3.12
CA PRO A 168 -21.31 -13.14 -4.35
C PRO A 168 -21.03 -11.70 -4.81
N TYR A 169 -19.76 -11.32 -4.90
CA TYR A 169 -19.33 -9.98 -5.28
C TYR A 169 -19.87 -9.53 -6.64
N GLN A 170 -19.81 -10.41 -7.64
CA GLN A 170 -20.27 -10.12 -8.99
C GLN A 170 -21.77 -9.85 -9.03
N GLU A 171 -22.55 -10.60 -8.26
CA GLU A 171 -24.00 -10.43 -8.15
C GLU A 171 -24.35 -9.08 -7.51
N TYR A 172 -23.61 -8.65 -6.48
CA TYR A 172 -23.80 -7.32 -5.89
C TYR A 172 -23.47 -6.21 -6.88
N LEU A 173 -22.33 -6.30 -7.56
CA LEU A 173 -21.92 -5.30 -8.56
C LEU A 173 -22.94 -5.20 -9.70
N ARG A 174 -23.45 -6.32 -10.23
CA ARG A 174 -24.49 -6.33 -11.27
C ARG A 174 -25.82 -5.76 -10.79
N GLY A 175 -26.17 -6.00 -9.53
CA GLY A 175 -27.37 -5.46 -8.91
C GLY A 175 -27.26 -3.99 -8.51
N GLY A 176 -26.09 -3.35 -8.67
CA GLY A 176 -25.83 -2.00 -8.17
C GLY A 176 -25.91 -1.90 -6.64
N HIS A 177 -25.63 -3.00 -5.94
CA HIS A 177 -25.71 -3.08 -4.49
C HIS A 177 -24.37 -2.67 -3.84
N PRO A 178 -24.39 -1.92 -2.72
CA PRO A 178 -23.19 -1.62 -1.95
C PRO A 178 -22.47 -2.89 -1.51
N THR A 179 -21.15 -2.95 -1.73
CA THR A 179 -20.31 -4.11 -1.42
C THR A 179 -19.52 -3.98 -0.13
N ASP A 180 -19.43 -2.79 0.46
CA ASP A 180 -18.52 -2.49 1.59
C ASP A 180 -18.65 -3.46 2.76
N ASP A 181 -19.88 -3.89 3.07
CA ASP A 181 -20.19 -4.78 4.18
C ASP A 181 -19.87 -6.27 3.92
N ILE A 182 -19.51 -6.64 2.69
CA ILE A 182 -19.25 -8.05 2.31
C ILE A 182 -17.80 -8.27 1.83
N ILE A 183 -16.94 -7.25 1.88
CA ILE A 183 -15.53 -7.36 1.47
C ILE A 183 -14.72 -8.12 2.53
N CYS A 184 -14.32 -9.34 2.19
CA CYS A 184 -13.45 -10.18 3.01
C CYS A 184 -11.97 -9.83 2.78
N ARG A 185 -11.43 -8.89 3.57
CA ARG A 185 -10.01 -8.48 3.49
C ARG A 185 -9.08 -9.53 4.11
N VAL A 186 -7.93 -9.76 3.49
CA VAL A 186 -6.86 -10.59 4.09
C VAL A 186 -6.18 -9.80 5.23
N PRO A 187 -5.94 -10.41 6.41
CA PRO A 187 -5.15 -9.77 7.48
C PRO A 187 -3.77 -9.33 6.98
N ARG A 188 -3.25 -8.19 7.45
CA ARG A 188 -1.98 -7.62 6.94
C ARG A 188 -0.79 -8.58 7.10
N ASN A 189 -0.72 -9.31 8.20
CA ASN A 189 0.33 -10.31 8.48
C ASN A 189 0.18 -11.62 7.69
N ALA A 190 -0.94 -11.81 6.99
CA ALA A 190 -1.19 -13.00 6.17
C ALA A 190 -0.92 -12.76 4.67
N LEU A 191 -0.54 -11.54 4.27
CA LEU A 191 -0.38 -11.16 2.86
C LEU A 191 0.59 -12.08 2.09
N LEU A 192 1.63 -12.60 2.76
CA LEU A 192 2.56 -13.55 2.16
C LEU A 192 1.88 -14.86 1.73
N SER A 193 0.99 -15.41 2.58
CA SER A 193 0.20 -16.62 2.27
C SER A 193 -0.81 -16.40 1.15
N PHE A 194 -1.15 -15.15 0.84
CA PHE A 194 -2.02 -14.74 -0.26
C PHE A 194 -1.23 -14.01 -1.36
N SER A 195 -0.02 -14.49 -1.66
CA SER A 195 0.86 -13.94 -2.69
C SER A 195 1.51 -15.05 -3.53
N TYR A 196 2.32 -14.65 -4.52
CA TYR A 196 3.13 -15.56 -5.35
C TYR A 196 2.36 -16.67 -6.09
N GLY A 197 1.11 -16.42 -6.49
CA GLY A 197 0.30 -17.37 -7.26
C GLY A 197 -0.31 -18.50 -6.44
N GLY A 198 0.45 -19.08 -5.51
CA GLY A 198 -0.03 -20.05 -4.53
C GLY A 198 0.98 -20.26 -3.40
N GLU A 199 0.51 -20.30 -2.16
CA GLU A 199 1.33 -20.55 -0.98
C GLU A 199 0.49 -21.27 0.07
N HIS A 200 1.15 -21.93 1.03
CA HIS A 200 0.44 -22.54 2.16
C HIS A 200 -0.08 -21.49 3.15
N VAL A 201 -1.30 -21.72 3.61
CA VAL A 201 -1.94 -20.99 4.71
C VAL A 201 -1.84 -21.86 5.95
N SER A 202 -1.35 -21.33 7.08
CA SER A 202 -1.35 -22.08 8.34
C SER A 202 -2.76 -22.15 8.92
N ASP A 203 -3.01 -23.13 9.79
CA ASP A 203 -4.33 -23.31 10.39
C ASP A 203 -4.79 -22.07 11.19
N ASP A 204 -3.87 -21.34 11.84
CA ASP A 204 -4.20 -20.11 12.57
C ASP A 204 -4.66 -18.98 11.63
N VAL A 205 -3.99 -18.84 10.48
CA VAL A 205 -4.41 -17.87 9.44
C VAL A 205 -5.72 -18.33 8.80
N ALA A 206 -5.90 -19.63 8.58
CA ALA A 206 -7.14 -20.19 8.05
C ALA A 206 -8.33 -19.91 8.99
N VAL A 207 -8.15 -20.03 10.31
CA VAL A 207 -9.15 -19.62 11.32
C VAL A 207 -9.53 -18.16 11.11
N ALA A 208 -8.57 -17.24 11.08
CA ALA A 208 -8.84 -15.80 10.92
C ALA A 208 -9.60 -15.48 9.61
N VAL A 209 -9.25 -16.16 8.51
CA VAL A 209 -9.89 -15.95 7.21
C VAL A 209 -11.29 -16.57 7.16
N LEU A 210 -11.48 -17.77 7.72
CA LEU A 210 -12.80 -18.42 7.79
C LEU A 210 -13.78 -17.61 8.64
N GLU A 211 -13.32 -17.05 9.77
CA GLU A 211 -14.13 -16.14 10.59
C GLU A 211 -14.63 -14.95 9.78
N ARG A 212 -13.75 -14.31 8.99
CA ARG A 212 -14.15 -13.20 8.10
C ARG A 212 -15.10 -13.62 6.99
N ILE A 213 -14.90 -14.80 6.39
CA ILE A 213 -15.83 -15.34 5.38
C ILE A 213 -17.21 -15.57 6.01
N ILE A 214 -17.27 -16.14 7.22
CA ILE A 214 -18.53 -16.37 7.95
C ILE A 214 -19.28 -15.04 8.12
N GLN A 215 -18.61 -13.98 8.61
CA GLN A 215 -19.24 -12.66 8.74
C GLN A 215 -19.78 -12.11 7.42
N CYS A 216 -19.02 -12.27 6.32
CA CYS A 216 -19.47 -11.85 4.99
C CYS A 216 -20.71 -12.63 4.54
N VAL A 217 -20.76 -13.94 4.79
CA VAL A 217 -21.90 -14.79 4.42
C VAL A 217 -23.12 -14.54 5.31
N GLU A 218 -22.92 -14.28 6.61
CA GLU A 218 -23.99 -13.83 7.52
C GLU A 218 -24.59 -12.51 7.02
N ARG A 219 -23.74 -11.58 6.55
CA ARG A 219 -24.20 -10.32 5.97
C ARG A 219 -25.03 -10.54 4.70
N VAL A 220 -24.52 -11.34 3.76
CA VAL A 220 -25.23 -11.70 2.52
C VAL A 220 -26.57 -12.39 2.82
N SER A 221 -26.60 -13.28 3.81
CA SER A 221 -27.82 -13.96 4.24
C SER A 221 -28.83 -12.97 4.82
N SER A 222 -28.37 -12.05 5.68
CA SER A 222 -29.23 -11.09 6.38
C SER A 222 -29.83 -10.00 5.49
N ASP A 223 -29.11 -9.54 4.46
CA ASP A 223 -29.61 -8.47 3.57
C ASP A 223 -30.53 -9.00 2.46
N GLY A 224 -30.48 -10.31 2.18
CA GLY A 224 -31.35 -10.99 1.22
C GLY A 224 -31.19 -10.56 -0.24
N ARG A 225 -30.09 -9.88 -0.61
CA ARG A 225 -29.90 -9.33 -1.96
C ARG A 225 -29.56 -10.38 -3.01
N VAL A 226 -28.89 -11.46 -2.61
CA VAL A 226 -28.52 -12.56 -3.50
C VAL A 226 -29.13 -13.85 -2.98
N ALA A 227 -29.91 -14.54 -3.82
CA ALA A 227 -30.50 -15.82 -3.48
C ALA A 227 -29.42 -16.92 -3.39
N GLY A 228 -29.52 -17.78 -2.38
CA GLY A 228 -28.61 -18.89 -2.17
C GLY A 228 -28.96 -19.68 -0.92
N ASP A 229 -28.48 -20.92 -0.85
CA ASP A 229 -28.55 -21.75 0.36
C ASP A 229 -27.45 -21.33 1.35
N TRP A 230 -27.61 -20.13 1.91
CA TRP A 230 -26.62 -19.53 2.80
C TRP A 230 -26.54 -20.23 4.15
N GLU A 231 -27.64 -20.81 4.64
CA GLU A 231 -27.67 -21.58 5.88
C GLU A 231 -26.79 -22.84 5.77
N ARG A 232 -26.93 -23.62 4.70
CA ARG A 232 -26.06 -24.79 4.46
C ARG A 232 -24.59 -24.39 4.33
N ARG A 233 -24.31 -23.28 3.64
CA ARG A 233 -22.94 -22.74 3.47
C ARG A 233 -22.33 -22.30 4.80
N LEU A 234 -23.10 -21.63 5.66
CA LEU A 234 -22.68 -21.25 7.00
C LEU A 234 -22.42 -22.47 7.88
N SER A 235 -23.27 -23.51 7.80
CA SER A 235 -23.03 -24.76 8.53
C SER A 235 -21.68 -25.38 8.13
N TRP A 236 -21.41 -25.51 6.83
CA TRP A 236 -20.15 -26.06 6.36
C TRP A 236 -18.94 -25.19 6.73
N LEU A 237 -19.04 -23.86 6.65
CA LEU A 237 -17.97 -22.96 7.09
C LEU A 237 -17.64 -23.12 8.57
N ASN A 238 -18.66 -23.31 9.42
CA ASN A 238 -18.46 -23.57 10.85
C ASN A 238 -17.77 -24.91 11.10
N ASP A 239 -18.09 -25.96 10.33
CA ASP A 239 -17.40 -27.25 10.40
C ASP A 239 -15.92 -27.10 9.97
N ALA A 240 -15.67 -26.41 8.85
CA ALA A 240 -14.33 -26.12 8.37
C ALA A 240 -13.52 -25.27 9.38
N LEU A 241 -14.16 -24.30 10.05
CA LEU A 241 -13.54 -23.52 11.12
C LEU A 241 -13.17 -24.39 12.32
N ALA A 242 -14.03 -25.32 12.72
CA ALA A 242 -13.74 -26.26 13.81
C ALA A 242 -12.56 -27.20 13.48
N GLU A 243 -12.47 -27.66 12.23
CA GLU A 243 -11.33 -28.43 11.73
C GLU A 243 -10.03 -27.61 11.77
N ALA A 244 -10.06 -26.36 11.31
CA ALA A 244 -8.90 -25.47 11.34
C ALA A 244 -8.43 -25.19 12.78
N TRP A 245 -9.34 -24.95 13.73
CA TRP A 245 -9.01 -24.88 15.16
C TRP A 245 -8.33 -26.15 15.68
N SER A 246 -8.78 -27.31 15.21
CA SER A 246 -8.15 -28.58 15.57
C SER A 246 -6.76 -28.74 14.96
N GLY A 247 -6.53 -28.27 13.74
CA GLY A 247 -5.23 -28.29 13.07
C GLY A 247 -4.21 -27.38 13.77
N ARG A 248 -4.63 -26.15 14.10
CA ARG A 248 -3.82 -25.15 14.82
C ARG A 248 -3.21 -25.72 16.10
N GLY A 249 -4.02 -26.43 16.87
CA GLY A 249 -3.63 -26.99 18.16
C GLY A 249 -3.33 -25.91 19.23
N PRO A 250 -2.92 -26.35 20.44
CA PRO A 250 -2.83 -25.48 21.61
C PRO A 250 -1.56 -24.61 21.68
N PHE A 251 -0.48 -25.02 21.02
CA PHE A 251 0.83 -24.32 21.08
C PHE A 251 1.45 -24.11 19.68
N PRO A 252 0.80 -23.30 18.81
CA PRO A 252 1.28 -23.05 17.44
C PRO A 252 2.64 -22.33 17.36
N GLY A 253 3.06 -21.61 18.41
CA GLY A 253 4.35 -20.90 18.45
C GLY A 253 5.53 -21.74 18.95
N ALA A 254 5.29 -22.99 19.39
CA ALA A 254 6.30 -23.80 20.06
C ALA A 254 7.57 -24.01 19.20
N GLY A 255 7.40 -24.22 17.90
CA GLY A 255 8.47 -24.40 16.93
C GLY A 255 9.32 -23.14 16.79
N SER A 256 8.69 -21.97 16.66
CA SER A 256 9.37 -20.67 16.56
C SER A 256 10.15 -20.34 17.84
N VAL A 257 9.60 -20.66 19.01
CA VAL A 257 10.32 -20.52 20.29
C VAL A 257 11.54 -21.45 20.34
N LEU A 258 11.40 -22.69 19.89
CA LEU A 258 12.53 -23.63 19.81
C LEU A 258 13.62 -23.16 18.84
N GLN A 259 13.24 -22.58 17.69
CA GLN A 259 14.19 -21.97 16.77
C GLN A 259 14.95 -20.81 17.41
N TYR A 260 14.25 -19.91 18.12
CA TYR A 260 14.89 -18.87 18.92
C TYR A 260 15.86 -19.44 19.96
N LEU A 261 15.53 -20.57 20.58
CA LEU A 261 16.42 -21.27 21.51
C LEU A 261 17.61 -21.96 20.82
N GLY A 262 17.69 -21.94 19.49
CA GLY A 262 18.82 -22.45 18.71
C GLY A 262 18.57 -23.82 18.09
N PHE A 263 17.33 -24.33 18.13
CA PHE A 263 16.93 -25.55 17.42
C PHE A 263 16.29 -25.21 16.08
N SER A 264 17.09 -25.14 15.01
CA SER A 264 16.65 -24.73 13.67
C SER A 264 15.48 -25.55 13.11
N LYS A 265 15.36 -26.84 13.45
CA LYS A 265 14.27 -27.70 12.99
C LYS A 265 12.98 -27.59 13.85
N GLY A 266 12.81 -26.51 14.60
CA GLY A 266 11.69 -26.32 15.51
C GLY A 266 10.32 -26.45 14.85
N THR A 267 10.11 -25.87 13.66
CA THR A 267 8.83 -25.95 12.94
C THR A 267 8.52 -27.37 12.46
N SER A 268 9.52 -28.06 11.92
CA SER A 268 9.39 -29.47 11.55
C SER A 268 9.03 -30.33 12.76
N PHE A 269 9.70 -30.13 13.90
CA PHE A 269 9.44 -30.83 15.15
C PHE A 269 8.03 -30.57 15.71
N GLN A 270 7.55 -29.33 15.64
CA GLN A 270 6.17 -29.01 16.02
C GLN A 270 5.17 -29.84 15.24
N ARG A 271 5.33 -29.90 13.91
CA ARG A 271 4.42 -30.64 13.03
C ARG A 271 4.53 -32.16 13.20
N THR A 272 5.74 -32.71 13.26
CA THR A 272 5.96 -34.17 13.20
C THR A 272 5.94 -34.85 14.57
N VAL A 273 6.21 -34.12 15.65
CA VAL A 273 6.28 -34.66 17.01
C VAL A 273 5.22 -34.05 17.92
N LEU A 274 5.12 -32.72 17.98
CA LEU A 274 4.23 -32.06 18.94
C LEU A 274 2.75 -32.17 18.56
N ALA A 275 2.39 -32.01 17.29
CA ALA A 275 1.00 -32.12 16.85
C ALA A 275 0.41 -33.53 17.12
N PRO A 276 1.12 -34.65 16.84
CA PRO A 276 0.66 -35.98 17.26
C PRO A 276 0.52 -36.16 18.78
N ILE A 277 1.36 -35.51 19.59
CA ILE A 277 1.24 -35.53 21.07
C ILE A 277 -0.07 -34.85 21.49
N ALA A 278 -0.35 -33.65 20.95
CA ALA A 278 -1.60 -32.94 21.21
C ALA A 278 -2.83 -33.76 20.80
N LYS A 279 -2.79 -34.44 19.64
CA LYS A 279 -3.87 -35.32 19.16
C LYS A 279 -4.16 -36.51 20.09
N ARG A 280 -3.19 -36.93 20.91
CA ARG A 280 -3.40 -37.97 21.95
C ARG A 280 -3.93 -37.41 23.28
N GLY A 281 -4.19 -36.11 23.36
CA GLY A 281 -4.62 -35.44 24.60
C GLY A 281 -3.49 -35.21 25.60
N GLU A 282 -2.23 -35.32 25.18
CA GLU A 282 -1.06 -35.03 26.00
C GLU A 282 -0.60 -33.58 25.78
N ASN A 283 -0.08 -32.91 26.81
CA ASN A 283 0.39 -31.52 26.69
C ASN A 283 1.73 -31.45 25.93
N PRO A 284 1.76 -30.92 24.69
CA PRO A 284 2.98 -30.89 23.90
C PRO A 284 4.00 -29.89 24.43
N TRP A 285 3.56 -28.81 25.08
CA TRP A 285 4.48 -27.84 25.66
C TRP A 285 5.12 -28.35 26.94
N GLU A 286 4.38 -29.09 27.79
CA GLU A 286 4.97 -29.77 28.95
C GLU A 286 6.00 -30.84 28.50
N TYR A 287 5.74 -31.54 27.39
CA TYR A 287 6.73 -32.42 26.78
C TYR A 287 8.00 -31.66 26.41
N VAL A 288 7.90 -30.49 25.76
CA VAL A 288 9.06 -29.62 25.45
C VAL A 288 9.76 -29.16 26.73
N LEU A 289 9.02 -28.65 27.72
CA LEU A 289 9.57 -28.19 29.00
C LEU A 289 10.29 -29.31 29.75
N SER A 290 9.80 -30.55 29.69
CA SER A 290 10.49 -31.70 30.29
C SER A 290 11.88 -31.92 29.69
N ILE A 291 12.03 -31.70 28.38
CA ILE A 291 13.32 -31.77 27.68
C ILE A 291 14.20 -30.57 28.04
N LEU A 292 13.65 -29.35 27.94
CA LEU A 292 14.39 -28.11 28.21
C LEU A 292 14.84 -27.99 29.67
N ASN A 293 14.11 -28.59 30.61
CA ASN A 293 14.51 -28.66 32.02
C ASN A 293 15.41 -29.86 32.34
N GLY A 294 15.62 -30.78 31.39
CA GLY A 294 16.45 -31.98 31.54
C GLY A 294 15.79 -33.10 32.37
N LYS A 295 14.47 -33.09 32.51
CA LYS A 295 13.68 -34.18 33.11
C LYS A 295 13.48 -35.36 32.14
N LYS A 296 13.54 -35.09 30.83
CA LYS A 296 13.40 -36.06 29.74
C LYS A 296 14.52 -35.88 28.73
N GLU A 297 15.00 -36.98 28.15
CA GLU A 297 15.97 -36.94 27.06
C GLU A 297 15.26 -36.73 25.71
N PRO A 298 15.90 -36.04 24.74
CA PRO A 298 15.32 -35.83 23.41
C PRO A 298 15.17 -37.14 22.62
N ASP A 299 13.99 -37.36 22.05
CA ASP A 299 13.66 -38.45 21.13
C ASP A 299 12.75 -37.87 20.02
N PRO A 300 13.00 -38.07 18.70
CA PRO A 300 14.03 -38.87 18.00
C PRO A 300 15.49 -38.37 18.00
N ALA A 301 16.43 -39.29 17.75
CA ALA A 301 17.88 -39.01 17.65
C ALA A 301 18.24 -37.90 16.65
N SER A 302 17.48 -37.76 15.57
CA SER A 302 17.66 -36.71 14.53
C SER A 302 17.52 -35.29 15.07
N TYR A 303 16.79 -35.08 16.17
CA TYR A 303 16.58 -33.78 16.79
C TYR A 303 17.41 -33.56 18.05
N LYS A 304 18.09 -34.61 18.54
CA LYS A 304 18.77 -34.61 19.84
C LYS A 304 19.78 -33.48 20.00
N ALA A 305 20.68 -33.30 19.02
CA ALA A 305 21.70 -32.25 19.09
C ALA A 305 21.09 -30.84 19.18
N GLY A 306 20.06 -30.57 18.37
CA GLY A 306 19.36 -29.28 18.37
C GLY A 306 18.59 -29.01 19.66
N LEU A 307 17.89 -30.02 20.19
CA LEU A 307 17.16 -29.91 21.45
C LEU A 307 18.09 -29.76 22.67
N ILE A 308 19.29 -30.35 22.64
CA ILE A 308 20.32 -30.12 23.67
C ILE A 308 20.77 -28.67 23.66
N LYS A 309 21.02 -28.09 22.47
CA LYS A 309 21.36 -26.66 22.33
C LYS A 309 20.24 -25.76 22.84
N ALA A 310 18.98 -26.08 22.51
CA ALA A 310 17.83 -25.36 23.03
C ALA A 310 17.72 -25.43 24.56
N ARG A 311 17.98 -26.60 25.16
CA ARG A 311 18.04 -26.81 26.61
C ARG A 311 19.12 -25.96 27.28
N GLU A 312 20.31 -25.87 26.69
CA GLU A 312 21.39 -25.02 27.21
C GLU A 312 20.99 -23.54 27.19
N ARG A 313 20.44 -23.06 26.08
CA ARG A 313 19.99 -21.67 25.96
C ARG A 313 18.81 -21.36 26.89
N TRP A 314 17.86 -22.28 27.03
CA TRP A 314 16.73 -22.16 27.96
C TRP A 314 17.18 -21.95 29.40
N ARG A 315 18.20 -22.69 29.85
CA ARG A 315 18.77 -22.56 31.21
C ARG A 315 19.44 -21.20 31.46
N LEU A 316 20.02 -20.59 30.43
CA LEU A 316 20.63 -19.26 30.52
C LEU A 316 19.60 -18.13 30.56
N LEU A 317 18.42 -18.34 29.97
CA LEU A 317 17.37 -17.33 29.81
C LEU A 317 16.29 -17.38 30.90
N LYS A 318 16.67 -17.60 32.17
CA LYS A 318 15.71 -17.79 33.28
C LYS A 318 14.63 -16.71 33.38
N SER A 319 15.02 -15.44 33.24
CA SER A 319 14.09 -14.30 33.31
C SER A 319 13.09 -14.22 32.14
N ARG A 320 13.32 -14.97 31.05
CA ARG A 320 12.47 -14.95 29.85
C ARG A 320 11.63 -16.21 29.68
N GLN A 321 11.77 -17.21 30.55
CA GLN A 321 11.09 -18.50 30.41
C GLN A 321 9.56 -18.36 30.44
N ALA A 322 9.03 -17.47 31.28
CA ALA A 322 7.60 -17.17 31.33
C ALA A 322 7.12 -16.55 30.01
N LEU A 323 7.83 -15.52 29.51
CA LEU A 323 7.52 -14.90 28.23
C LEU A 323 7.56 -15.92 27.09
N LEU A 324 8.65 -16.69 26.96
CA LEU A 324 8.78 -17.70 25.90
C LEU A 324 7.69 -18.78 25.97
N SER A 325 7.26 -19.17 27.18
CA SER A 325 6.14 -20.10 27.35
C SER A 325 4.82 -19.48 26.91
N LYS A 326 4.60 -18.20 27.21
CA LYS A 326 3.42 -17.46 26.73
C LYS A 326 3.44 -17.34 25.20
N LEU A 327 4.59 -17.00 24.61
CA LEU A 327 4.75 -16.87 23.15
C LEU A 327 4.50 -18.18 22.40
N ALA A 328 4.71 -19.35 23.03
CA ALA A 328 4.42 -20.64 22.40
C ALA A 328 2.93 -20.84 22.09
N ARG A 329 2.01 -20.06 22.70
CA ARG A 329 0.56 -20.12 22.45
C ARG A 329 0.11 -19.33 21.20
N PHE A 330 0.98 -18.49 20.64
CA PHE A 330 0.68 -17.61 19.51
C PHE A 330 1.38 -18.11 18.25
N GLU A 331 0.68 -18.08 17.10
CA GLU A 331 1.31 -18.34 15.79
C GLU A 331 2.20 -17.14 15.45
N LEU A 332 3.49 -17.26 15.78
CA LEU A 332 4.51 -16.24 15.55
C LEU A 332 5.62 -16.79 14.69
N SER A 333 6.19 -15.96 13.83
CA SER A 333 7.41 -16.33 13.09
C SER A 333 8.63 -16.37 14.04
N PRO A 334 9.70 -17.10 13.69
CA PRO A 334 10.95 -17.07 14.45
C PRO A 334 11.52 -15.65 14.63
N ASN A 335 11.40 -14.81 13.60
CA ASN A 335 11.84 -13.41 13.63
C ASN A 335 10.99 -12.57 14.61
N GLN A 336 9.66 -12.78 14.64
CA GLN A 336 8.79 -12.15 15.63
C GLN A 336 9.16 -12.57 17.06
N VAL A 337 9.39 -13.86 17.31
CA VAL A 337 9.84 -14.33 18.63
C VAL A 337 11.18 -13.71 19.02
N GLN A 338 12.15 -13.64 18.09
CA GLN A 338 13.44 -13.00 18.33
C GLN A 338 13.30 -11.51 18.66
N ARG A 339 12.47 -10.79 17.91
CA ARG A 339 12.17 -9.38 18.12
C ARG A 339 11.58 -9.14 19.50
N ILE A 340 10.56 -9.91 19.88
CA ILE A 340 9.84 -9.75 21.15
C ILE A 340 10.71 -10.17 22.36
N ALA A 341 11.50 -11.24 22.22
CA ALA A 341 12.32 -11.78 23.30
C ALA A 341 13.63 -10.99 23.54
N ASN A 342 14.05 -10.15 22.59
CA ASN A 342 15.20 -9.27 22.74
C ASN A 342 14.76 -7.84 23.13
N PRO A 343 15.09 -7.34 24.34
CA PRO A 343 14.65 -6.02 24.79
C PRO A 343 15.02 -4.86 23.86
N GLU A 344 16.19 -4.90 23.22
CA GLU A 344 16.64 -3.84 22.31
C GLU A 344 15.83 -3.85 21.00
N LEU A 345 15.65 -5.02 20.40
CA LEU A 345 14.85 -5.18 19.18
C LEU A 345 13.38 -4.87 19.45
N ARG A 346 12.86 -5.31 20.61
CA ARG A 346 11.50 -5.06 21.08
C ARG A 346 11.23 -3.55 21.21
N ALA A 347 12.11 -2.82 21.89
CA ALA A 347 11.99 -1.37 22.02
C ALA A 347 12.13 -0.67 20.66
N ALA A 348 13.07 -1.10 19.81
CA ALA A 348 13.26 -0.56 18.47
C ALA A 348 12.04 -0.78 17.54
N SER A 349 11.23 -1.81 17.78
CA SER A 349 9.99 -2.08 17.06
C SER A 349 8.75 -1.44 17.69
N GLY A 350 8.91 -0.54 18.66
CA GLY A 350 7.81 0.22 19.27
C GLY A 350 7.12 -0.45 20.46
N ILE A 351 7.55 -1.66 20.85
CA ILE A 351 6.97 -2.37 21.99
C ILE A 351 7.68 -1.93 23.29
N ASP A 352 7.18 -0.87 23.92
CA ASP A 352 7.65 -0.42 25.24
C ASP A 352 6.94 -1.18 26.38
N ALA A 353 7.32 -2.44 26.55
CA ALA A 353 6.83 -3.30 27.63
C ALA A 353 7.91 -4.25 28.13
N LYS A 354 7.89 -4.54 29.43
CA LYS A 354 8.77 -5.54 30.06
C LYS A 354 8.20 -6.95 29.90
N GLU A 355 9.05 -7.95 30.13
CA GLU A 355 8.70 -9.36 30.03
C GLU A 355 7.45 -9.72 30.86
N ASP A 356 7.35 -9.26 32.11
CA ASP A 356 6.20 -9.56 32.98
C ASP A 356 4.91 -8.86 32.54
N GLU A 357 5.03 -7.65 31.95
CA GLU A 357 3.89 -6.94 31.36
C GLU A 357 3.36 -7.68 30.13
N LEU A 358 4.26 -8.20 29.27
CA LEU A 358 3.86 -8.98 28.11
C LEU A 358 3.26 -10.33 28.47
N VAL A 359 3.72 -10.97 29.56
CA VAL A 359 3.13 -12.23 30.04
C VAL A 359 1.71 -12.00 30.56
N SER A 360 1.50 -10.93 31.33
CA SER A 360 0.19 -10.59 31.92
C SER A 360 -0.78 -9.92 30.96
N ASN A 361 -0.27 -9.25 29.92
CA ASN A 361 -1.09 -8.67 28.86
C ASN A 361 -0.42 -8.81 27.48
N PRO A 362 -0.54 -9.98 26.83
CA PRO A 362 0.05 -10.20 25.52
C PRO A 362 -0.56 -9.36 24.39
N TYR A 363 -1.76 -8.80 24.58
CA TYR A 363 -2.37 -7.92 23.57
C TYR A 363 -1.54 -6.66 23.27
N ILE A 364 -0.63 -6.27 24.17
CA ILE A 364 0.35 -5.19 23.92
C ILE A 364 1.14 -5.43 22.61
N LEU A 365 1.40 -6.70 22.26
CA LEU A 365 2.08 -7.07 21.02
C LEU A 365 1.31 -6.57 19.78
N ALA A 366 0.00 -6.76 19.76
CA ALA A 366 -0.84 -6.30 18.65
C ALA A 366 -1.11 -4.78 18.70
N GLU A 367 -1.04 -4.16 19.88
CA GLU A 367 -1.27 -2.72 20.07
C GLU A 367 -0.12 -1.84 19.59
N SER A 368 1.13 -2.31 19.72
CA SER A 368 2.31 -1.42 19.64
C SER A 368 3.42 -1.89 18.70
N ASP A 369 3.40 -3.13 18.22
CA ASP A 369 4.46 -3.64 17.35
C ASP A 369 4.39 -3.01 15.95
N LEU A 370 5.46 -2.31 15.57
CA LEU A 370 5.59 -1.65 14.27
C LEU A 370 6.17 -2.58 13.19
N GLY A 371 6.62 -3.78 13.55
CA GLY A 371 7.28 -4.71 12.64
C GLY A 371 8.78 -4.45 12.47
N ALA A 372 9.39 -5.15 11.52
CA ALA A 372 10.80 -5.03 11.11
C ALA A 372 10.94 -5.42 9.63
N VAL A 373 12.12 -5.19 9.03
CA VAL A 373 12.37 -5.53 7.60
C VAL A 373 12.14 -7.00 7.29
N ASP A 374 12.40 -7.88 8.25
CA ASP A 374 12.35 -9.33 8.11
C ASP A 374 11.08 -9.96 8.70
N SER A 375 10.14 -9.14 9.19
CA SER A 375 8.93 -9.65 9.86
C SER A 375 7.84 -8.60 10.05
N ASP A 376 6.63 -8.95 9.65
CA ASP A 376 5.44 -8.11 9.86
C ASP A 376 5.11 -7.90 11.35
N PRO A 377 4.36 -6.84 11.69
CA PRO A 377 3.74 -6.67 13.01
C PRO A 377 2.99 -7.92 13.48
N VAL A 378 2.96 -8.15 14.80
CA VAL A 378 2.09 -9.17 15.40
C VAL A 378 0.63 -8.80 15.18
N ALA A 379 -0.16 -9.70 14.59
CA ALA A 379 -1.58 -9.46 14.38
C ALA A 379 -2.41 -9.66 15.66
N LEU A 380 -3.50 -8.90 15.75
CA LEU A 380 -4.50 -9.05 16.79
C LEU A 380 -5.06 -10.47 16.84
N GLU A 381 -5.38 -11.05 15.68
CA GLU A 381 -5.94 -12.38 15.56
C GLU A 381 -5.02 -13.45 16.15
N ALA A 382 -3.71 -13.39 15.87
CA ALA A 382 -2.74 -14.36 16.40
C ALA A 382 -2.68 -14.35 17.94
N VAL A 383 -2.77 -13.17 18.56
CA VAL A 383 -2.82 -13.02 20.01
C VAL A 383 -4.18 -13.45 20.57
N ASP A 384 -5.27 -13.02 19.95
CA ASP A 384 -6.64 -13.36 20.37
C ASP A 384 -6.89 -14.86 20.31
N HIS A 385 -6.37 -15.54 19.28
CA HIS A 385 -6.47 -17.00 19.14
C HIS A 385 -5.71 -17.76 20.22
N GLY A 386 -4.56 -17.24 20.66
CA GLY A 386 -3.77 -17.89 21.71
C GLY A 386 -4.31 -17.67 23.11
N LEU A 387 -5.01 -16.55 23.34
CA LEU A 387 -5.64 -16.21 24.62
C LEU A 387 -7.08 -16.71 24.75
N ARG A 388 -7.81 -16.78 23.63
CA ARG A 388 -9.17 -17.32 23.53
C ARG A 388 -9.27 -18.40 22.45
N PRO A 389 -8.53 -19.51 22.60
CA PRO A 389 -8.60 -20.62 21.66
C PRO A 389 -9.95 -21.35 21.77
N GLU A 390 -10.32 -22.07 20.70
CA GLU A 390 -11.52 -22.92 20.69
C GLU A 390 -11.18 -24.39 20.37
N GLY A 391 -12.11 -25.30 20.70
CA GLY A 391 -11.99 -26.72 20.37
C GLY A 391 -10.71 -27.35 20.91
N ASN A 392 -9.99 -28.10 20.07
CA ASN A 392 -8.74 -28.75 20.47
C ASN A 392 -7.59 -27.75 20.71
N ALA A 393 -7.67 -26.52 20.20
CA ALA A 393 -6.69 -25.48 20.53
C ALA A 393 -6.84 -24.99 21.98
N ALA A 394 -8.02 -25.17 22.60
CA ALA A 394 -8.28 -24.80 23.98
C ALA A 394 -7.80 -25.85 25.00
N LEU A 395 -7.26 -26.97 24.54
CA LEU A 395 -6.63 -27.95 25.42
C LEU A 395 -5.46 -27.29 26.17
N PHE A 396 -5.32 -27.62 27.44
CA PHE A 396 -4.28 -27.06 28.33
C PHE A 396 -4.42 -25.54 28.50
N PRO A 397 -5.51 -25.08 29.14
CA PRO A 397 -5.76 -23.67 29.37
C PRO A 397 -4.59 -23.03 30.12
N ASP A 398 -4.41 -21.74 29.89
CA ASP A 398 -3.52 -20.95 30.72
C ASP A 398 -4.21 -20.64 32.06
N ASP A 399 -3.44 -20.33 33.10
CA ASP A 399 -4.02 -19.97 34.41
C ASP A 399 -4.80 -18.63 34.35
N ASP A 400 -4.53 -17.82 33.32
CA ASP A 400 -5.13 -16.51 33.07
C ASP A 400 -6.21 -16.61 31.98
N GLU A 401 -7.43 -16.91 32.39
CA GLU A 401 -8.61 -16.95 31.51
C GLU A 401 -9.03 -15.52 31.11
N VAL A 402 -8.93 -15.22 29.82
CA VAL A 402 -9.36 -13.94 29.25
C VAL A 402 -10.82 -14.06 28.87
N ALA A 403 -11.74 -13.29 29.46
CA ALA A 403 -13.17 -13.28 29.10
C ALA A 403 -13.43 -12.66 27.70
N HIS A 404 -14.66 -12.77 27.18
CA HIS A 404 -15.03 -12.15 25.89
C HIS A 404 -14.79 -10.65 25.88
N ASP A 405 -15.13 -9.98 26.98
CA ASP A 405 -15.10 -8.53 27.09
C ASP A 405 -14.03 -8.08 28.09
N ASP A 406 -12.98 -8.90 28.27
CA ASP A 406 -11.82 -8.55 29.10
C ASP A 406 -11.23 -7.22 28.60
N ARG A 407 -11.01 -6.28 29.52
CA ARG A 407 -10.51 -4.95 29.21
C ARG A 407 -9.27 -4.92 28.33
N ARG A 408 -8.36 -5.90 28.48
CA ARG A 408 -7.14 -6.06 27.67
C ARG A 408 -7.50 -6.30 26.21
N ARG A 409 -8.45 -7.22 25.98
CA ARG A 409 -8.98 -7.56 24.65
C ARG A 409 -9.75 -6.38 24.06
N VAL A 410 -10.65 -5.76 24.83
CA VAL A 410 -11.44 -4.60 24.39
C VAL A 410 -10.53 -3.47 23.91
N ARG A 411 -9.46 -3.16 24.66
CA ARG A 411 -8.51 -2.11 24.26
C ARG A 411 -7.78 -2.48 22.97
N ALA A 412 -7.30 -3.72 22.83
CA ALA A 412 -6.59 -4.17 21.65
C ALA A 412 -7.45 -4.12 20.39
N VAL A 413 -8.72 -4.58 20.50
CA VAL A 413 -9.69 -4.49 19.41
C VAL A 413 -10.00 -3.02 19.08
N GLY A 414 -10.18 -2.18 20.10
CA GLY A 414 -10.41 -0.74 19.92
C GLY A 414 -9.24 -0.04 19.23
N VAL A 415 -8.00 -0.37 19.59
CA VAL A 415 -6.80 0.16 18.92
C VAL A 415 -6.78 -0.26 17.45
N ALA A 416 -7.07 -1.52 17.13
CA ALA A 416 -7.14 -1.99 15.75
C ALA A 416 -8.24 -1.27 14.95
N VAL A 417 -9.43 -1.08 15.53
CA VAL A 417 -10.55 -0.33 14.92
C VAL A 417 -10.14 1.11 14.61
N LEU A 418 -9.49 1.81 15.54
CA LEU A 418 -9.08 3.19 15.33
C LEU A 418 -7.90 3.30 14.34
N GLN A 419 -7.00 2.31 14.31
CA GLN A 419 -5.93 2.24 13.31
C GLN A 419 -6.52 2.03 11.90
N GLU A 420 -7.52 1.16 11.76
CA GLU A 420 -8.24 0.96 10.50
C GLU A 420 -8.94 2.25 10.06
N ALA A 421 -9.63 2.95 10.98
CA ALA A 421 -10.23 4.25 10.70
C ALA A 421 -9.21 5.31 10.27
N ALA A 422 -8.05 5.38 10.93
CA ALA A 422 -6.95 6.27 10.56
C ALA A 422 -6.37 5.96 9.17
N ASN A 423 -6.26 4.68 8.79
CA ASN A 423 -5.86 4.28 7.44
C ASN A 423 -6.91 4.67 6.38
N SER A 424 -8.17 4.84 6.79
CA SER A 424 -9.26 5.34 5.94
C SER A 424 -9.40 6.87 5.95
N GLY A 425 -8.55 7.59 6.70
CA GLY A 425 -8.53 9.05 6.75
C GLY A 425 -9.11 9.67 8.03
N ASP A 426 -9.81 8.91 8.86
CA ASP A 426 -10.46 9.42 10.08
C ASP A 426 -9.47 9.56 11.24
N THR A 427 -9.41 10.73 11.89
CA THR A 427 -8.55 10.92 13.08
C THR A 427 -9.28 10.63 14.40
N VAL A 428 -10.62 10.59 14.37
CA VAL A 428 -11.50 10.44 15.54
C VAL A 428 -12.78 9.72 15.12
N LEU A 429 -13.35 8.94 16.03
CA LEU A 429 -14.68 8.34 15.88
C LEU A 429 -15.62 8.84 16.99
N THR A 430 -16.92 8.75 16.75
CA THR A 430 -17.88 8.84 17.87
C THR A 430 -17.72 7.62 18.77
N PHE A 431 -17.96 7.78 20.07
CA PHE A 431 -17.82 6.67 21.02
C PHE A 431 -18.80 5.52 20.69
N GLY A 432 -20.00 5.82 20.18
CA GLY A 432 -20.96 4.81 19.72
C GLY A 432 -20.44 4.00 18.53
N ASP A 433 -19.96 4.66 17.47
CA ASP A 433 -19.40 4.00 16.28
C ASP A 433 -18.17 3.14 16.66
N PHE A 434 -17.34 3.62 17.58
CA PHE A 434 -16.22 2.85 18.12
C PHE A 434 -16.64 1.53 18.76
N LEU A 435 -17.66 1.54 19.63
CA LEU A 435 -18.17 0.31 20.25
C LEU A 435 -18.81 -0.63 19.21
N ASP A 436 -19.59 -0.07 18.27
CA ASP A 436 -20.24 -0.86 17.22
C ASP A 436 -19.21 -1.57 16.33
N ARG A 437 -18.11 -0.90 15.97
CA ARG A 437 -17.01 -1.49 15.20
C ARG A 437 -16.25 -2.55 16.01
N ILE A 438 -16.09 -2.39 17.32
CA ILE A 438 -15.53 -3.44 18.20
C ILE A 438 -16.40 -4.69 18.17
N ILE A 439 -17.73 -4.54 18.29
CA ILE A 439 -18.69 -5.65 18.27
C ILE A 439 -18.62 -6.42 16.95
N LYS A 440 -18.50 -5.70 15.83
CA LYS A 440 -18.46 -6.27 14.48
C LYS A 440 -17.10 -6.86 14.08
N ARG A 441 -16.05 -6.74 14.90
CA ARG A 441 -14.70 -7.17 14.50
C ARG A 441 -14.54 -8.67 14.33
N PHE A 442 -15.28 -9.46 15.13
CA PHE A 442 -15.25 -10.91 15.13
C PHE A 442 -16.65 -11.49 14.87
N PRO A 443 -16.77 -12.74 14.39
CA PRO A 443 -18.07 -13.41 14.26
C PRO A 443 -18.80 -13.47 15.59
N ASP A 444 -20.12 -13.62 15.55
CA ASP A 444 -20.99 -13.56 16.74
C ASP A 444 -20.54 -14.46 17.89
N ARG A 445 -20.08 -15.68 17.58
CA ARG A 445 -19.56 -16.64 18.56
C ARG A 445 -18.33 -16.12 19.32
N ARG A 446 -17.52 -15.27 18.72
CA ARG A 446 -16.29 -14.69 19.30
C ARG A 446 -16.36 -13.18 19.48
N ALA A 447 -17.54 -12.59 19.34
CA ALA A 447 -17.73 -11.14 19.45
C ALA A 447 -17.11 -10.58 20.75
N CYS A 448 -16.62 -9.35 20.65
CA CYS A 448 -16.19 -8.53 21.77
C CYS A 448 -17.31 -7.50 21.98
N ARG A 449 -18.11 -7.67 23.02
CA ARG A 449 -19.32 -6.88 23.32
C ARG A 449 -19.13 -6.09 24.61
N PRO A 450 -18.19 -5.11 24.62
CA PRO A 450 -17.94 -4.33 25.82
C PRO A 450 -19.20 -3.59 26.27
N ASP A 451 -19.52 -3.72 27.56
CA ASP A 451 -20.53 -2.88 28.18
C ASP A 451 -20.00 -1.45 28.33
N ARG A 452 -20.81 -0.49 27.90
CA ARG A 452 -20.43 0.93 27.91
C ARG A 452 -20.10 1.43 29.31
N GLU A 453 -20.91 1.11 30.32
CA GLU A 453 -20.68 1.60 31.69
C GLU A 453 -19.39 1.02 32.27
N ILE A 454 -19.09 -0.24 31.96
CA ILE A 454 -17.82 -0.88 32.37
C ILE A 454 -16.62 -0.21 31.70
N VAL A 455 -16.67 0.04 30.38
CA VAL A 455 -15.57 0.72 29.67
C VAL A 455 -15.32 2.10 30.27
N LEU A 456 -16.40 2.84 30.58
CA LEU A 456 -16.30 4.15 31.21
C LEU A 456 -15.73 4.07 32.63
N ALA A 457 -16.13 3.07 33.42
CA ALA A 457 -15.62 2.85 34.77
C ALA A 457 -14.13 2.46 34.79
N GLU A 458 -13.63 1.81 33.74
CA GLU A 458 -12.23 1.40 33.59
C GLU A 458 -11.41 2.32 32.65
N MET A 459 -11.90 3.53 32.36
CA MET A 459 -11.32 4.42 31.34
C MET A 459 -9.82 4.69 31.51
N ASP A 460 -9.31 4.74 32.75
CA ASP A 460 -7.88 4.90 33.05
C ASP A 460 -7.00 3.83 32.36
N PHE A 461 -7.50 2.59 32.24
CA PHE A 461 -6.80 1.50 31.56
C PHE A 461 -6.71 1.72 30.04
N TYR A 462 -7.78 2.25 29.45
CA TYR A 462 -7.88 2.53 28.01
C TYR A 462 -7.10 3.79 27.61
N GLN A 463 -7.08 4.81 28.48
CA GLN A 463 -6.40 6.09 28.26
C GLN A 463 -4.87 5.98 28.12
N ARG A 464 -4.28 4.79 28.35
CA ARG A 464 -2.88 4.52 27.98
C ARG A 464 -2.66 4.74 26.48
N LEU A 465 -3.58 4.27 25.63
CA LEU A 465 -3.47 4.31 24.16
C LEU A 465 -4.60 5.10 23.48
N LEU A 466 -5.72 5.28 24.17
CA LEU A 466 -6.87 6.00 23.64
C LEU A 466 -6.94 7.42 24.22
N TRP A 467 -7.37 8.36 23.40
CA TRP A 467 -7.84 9.66 23.87
C TRP A 467 -9.37 9.67 23.80
N THR A 468 -10.03 10.34 24.75
CA THR A 468 -11.49 10.46 24.79
C THR A 468 -11.90 11.88 25.16
N SER A 469 -13.04 12.32 24.62
CA SER A 469 -13.81 13.48 25.09
C SER A 469 -15.24 13.00 25.27
N LEU A 470 -15.59 12.66 26.51
CA LEU A 470 -16.90 12.08 26.85
C LEU A 470 -17.89 13.13 27.35
N ASP A 471 -17.41 14.36 27.51
CA ASP A 471 -18.16 15.55 27.86
C ASP A 471 -18.61 16.37 26.64
N SER A 472 -18.16 15.99 25.44
CA SER A 472 -18.57 16.60 24.18
C SER A 472 -19.86 15.98 23.62
N ASP A 473 -20.55 16.73 22.76
CA ASP A 473 -21.67 16.23 21.96
C ASP A 473 -21.34 16.36 20.47
N PRO A 474 -21.10 15.24 19.73
CA PRO A 474 -21.09 13.86 20.22
C PRO A 474 -19.86 13.54 21.08
N GLU A 475 -19.93 12.43 21.82
CA GLU A 475 -18.78 11.89 22.56
C GLU A 475 -17.76 11.29 21.60
N LEU A 476 -16.47 11.52 21.84
CA LEU A 476 -15.39 11.22 20.91
C LEU A 476 -14.32 10.30 21.48
N VAL A 477 -13.72 9.51 20.61
CA VAL A 477 -12.57 8.64 20.91
C VAL A 477 -11.60 8.60 19.74
N ALA A 478 -10.31 8.62 20.04
CA ALA A 478 -9.23 8.62 19.04
C ALA A 478 -8.00 7.84 19.54
N LEU A 479 -7.07 7.54 18.62
CA LEU A 479 -5.73 7.11 19.01
C LEU A 479 -5.01 8.26 19.71
N LYS A 480 -4.51 8.02 20.92
CA LYS A 480 -3.88 9.05 21.76
C LYS A 480 -2.68 9.70 21.08
N HIS A 481 -1.86 8.93 20.38
CA HIS A 481 -0.69 9.47 19.68
C HIS A 481 -1.10 10.40 18.54
N LEU A 482 -2.14 10.05 17.77
CA LEU A 482 -2.64 10.85 16.66
C LEU A 482 -3.28 12.14 17.17
N GLN A 483 -4.09 12.06 18.22
CA GLN A 483 -4.64 13.24 18.90
C GLN A 483 -3.53 14.15 19.47
N SER A 484 -2.45 13.57 20.01
CA SER A 484 -1.31 14.34 20.50
C SER A 484 -0.60 15.11 19.38
N LEU A 485 -0.59 14.56 18.15
CA LEU A 485 -0.07 15.23 16.95
C LEU A 485 -1.02 16.36 16.51
N GLU A 486 -2.33 16.15 16.53
CA GLU A 486 -3.32 17.22 16.31
C GLU A 486 -3.15 18.36 17.32
N GLN A 487 -3.00 18.05 18.61
CA GLN A 487 -2.78 19.06 19.64
C GLN A 487 -1.47 19.82 19.42
N THR A 488 -0.43 19.14 18.93
CA THR A 488 0.85 19.77 18.55
C THR A 488 0.63 20.79 17.41
N ILE A 489 -0.09 20.39 16.36
CA ILE A 489 -0.46 21.25 15.24
C ILE A 489 -1.26 22.45 15.75
N ALA A 490 -2.38 22.21 16.44
CA ALA A 490 -3.28 23.23 16.94
C ALA A 490 -2.55 24.25 17.82
N THR A 491 -1.69 23.79 18.74
CA THR A 491 -0.92 24.66 19.64
C THR A 491 0.06 25.53 18.87
N MET A 492 0.80 24.94 17.92
CA MET A 492 1.77 25.67 17.10
C MET A 492 1.10 26.74 16.23
N ILE A 493 0.00 26.37 15.57
CA ILE A 493 -0.79 27.24 14.69
C ILE A 493 -1.42 28.39 15.49
N LYS A 494 -2.18 28.10 16.56
CA LYS A 494 -2.84 29.12 17.40
C LYS A 494 -1.85 30.11 18.02
N ARG A 495 -0.68 29.63 18.47
CA ARG A 495 0.35 30.49 19.06
C ARG A 495 0.99 31.44 18.04
N ARG A 496 1.08 31.02 16.77
CA ARG A 496 1.72 31.79 15.70
C ARG A 496 0.77 32.70 14.94
N GLY A 497 -0.50 32.30 14.75
CA GLY A 497 -1.52 33.12 14.08
C GLY A 497 -1.70 34.50 14.72
N LYS A 498 -1.56 34.57 16.05
CA LYS A 498 -1.65 35.83 16.83
C LYS A 498 -0.41 36.73 16.74
N LYS A 499 0.69 36.28 16.12
CA LYS A 499 2.00 36.97 16.19
C LYS A 499 2.43 37.54 14.84
N VAL A 500 3.00 38.73 14.91
CA VAL A 500 3.67 39.41 13.81
C VAL A 500 5.19 39.40 14.00
N ASN A 501 5.92 39.56 12.90
CA ASN A 501 7.35 39.84 12.87
C ASN A 501 7.59 41.35 12.92
N PRO A 502 8.75 41.79 13.43
CA PRO A 502 9.14 43.19 13.36
C PRO A 502 9.14 43.71 11.93
N ALA A 503 8.72 44.96 11.74
CA ALA A 503 8.92 45.65 10.48
C ALA A 503 10.41 45.92 10.25
N VAL A 504 10.81 46.00 8.99
CA VAL A 504 12.15 46.41 8.58
C VAL A 504 12.14 47.86 8.13
N ASP A 505 13.22 48.59 8.40
CA ASP A 505 13.43 49.98 7.99
C ASP A 505 14.72 50.06 7.14
N PRO A 506 14.65 50.45 5.86
CA PRO A 506 13.45 50.87 5.12
C PRO A 506 12.51 49.69 4.77
N PRO A 507 11.21 49.96 4.52
CA PRO A 507 10.26 48.96 4.05
C PRO A 507 10.69 48.32 2.73
N ILE A 508 10.31 47.05 2.54
CA ILE A 508 10.61 46.31 1.30
C ILE A 508 9.71 46.82 0.17
N ASP A 509 10.32 47.19 -0.97
CA ASP A 509 9.61 47.51 -2.21
C ASP A 509 9.19 46.23 -2.95
N TRP A 510 8.08 45.64 -2.50
CA TRP A 510 7.52 44.42 -3.10
C TRP A 510 7.09 44.62 -4.54
N LEU A 511 6.52 45.78 -4.88
CA LEU A 511 6.05 46.07 -6.23
C LEU A 511 7.23 46.17 -7.20
N GLY A 512 8.28 46.91 -6.84
CA GLY A 512 9.50 46.97 -7.63
C GLY A 512 10.17 45.60 -7.79
N ALA A 513 10.14 44.77 -6.74
CA ALA A 513 10.63 43.39 -6.82
C ALA A 513 9.83 42.52 -7.81
N LEU A 514 8.50 42.61 -7.77
CA LEU A 514 7.63 41.90 -8.72
C LEU A 514 7.82 42.40 -10.16
N LYS A 515 7.90 43.72 -10.38
CA LYS A 515 8.13 44.33 -11.70
C LYS A 515 9.47 43.93 -12.31
N ARG A 516 10.52 43.75 -11.50
CA ARG A 516 11.81 43.22 -11.99
C ARG A 516 11.70 41.80 -12.52
N LEU A 517 10.81 40.98 -11.96
CA LEU A 517 10.63 39.59 -12.36
C LEU A 517 9.64 39.43 -13.52
N PHE A 518 8.53 40.16 -13.50
CA PHE A 518 7.42 40.00 -14.44
C PHE A 518 7.31 41.10 -15.52
N GLY A 519 8.01 42.22 -15.36
CA GLY A 519 7.85 43.41 -16.18
C GLY A 519 6.74 44.35 -15.69
N GLU A 520 6.49 45.42 -16.45
CA GLU A 520 5.35 46.31 -16.23
C GLU A 520 4.05 45.63 -16.70
N PRO A 521 2.94 45.76 -15.95
CA PRO A 521 1.67 45.16 -16.34
C PRO A 521 1.17 45.77 -17.64
N LYS A 522 0.74 44.91 -18.57
CA LYS A 522 0.24 45.27 -19.89
C LYS A 522 -1.29 45.28 -19.97
N SER A 523 -1.96 44.71 -18.97
CA SER A 523 -3.43 44.61 -18.88
C SER A 523 -3.90 44.88 -17.45
N ASP A 524 -5.19 45.21 -17.29
CA ASP A 524 -5.81 45.38 -15.96
C ASP A 524 -5.75 44.08 -15.15
N ARG A 525 -5.86 42.92 -15.81
CA ARG A 525 -5.72 41.60 -15.18
C ARG A 525 -4.31 41.37 -14.63
N GLU A 526 -3.26 41.69 -15.40
CA GLU A 526 -1.88 41.62 -14.92
C GLU A 526 -1.64 42.56 -13.73
N LYS A 527 -2.28 43.74 -13.75
CA LYS A 527 -2.21 44.69 -12.65
C LYS A 527 -2.85 44.13 -11.38
N VAL A 528 -4.07 43.59 -11.44
CA VAL A 528 -4.73 42.93 -10.30
C VAL A 528 -3.88 41.76 -9.78
N ALA A 529 -3.34 40.92 -10.68
CA ALA A 529 -2.46 39.81 -10.29
C ALA A 529 -1.17 40.28 -9.59
N LEU A 530 -0.61 41.43 -9.98
CA LEU A 530 0.55 42.02 -9.30
C LEU A 530 0.16 42.57 -7.92
N ASP A 531 -1.00 43.22 -7.80
CA ASP A 531 -1.50 43.76 -6.53
C ASP A 531 -1.78 42.63 -5.52
N GLU A 532 -2.38 41.51 -5.95
CA GLU A 532 -2.55 40.30 -5.13
C GLU A 532 -1.22 39.72 -4.65
N LYS A 533 -0.25 39.58 -5.56
CA LYS A 533 1.10 39.07 -5.23
C LYS A 533 1.83 40.01 -4.27
N GLN A 534 1.66 41.33 -4.41
CA GLN A 534 2.24 42.31 -3.51
C GLN A 534 1.66 42.17 -2.09
N ALA A 535 0.34 42.08 -1.98
CA ALA A 535 -0.33 41.86 -0.70
C ALA A 535 0.11 40.54 -0.06
N ALA A 536 0.19 39.46 -0.86
CA ALA A 536 0.67 38.17 -0.41
C ALA A 536 2.09 38.25 0.17
N LEU A 537 3.04 38.88 -0.54
CA LEU A 537 4.42 39.04 -0.05
C LEU A 537 4.50 39.80 1.28
N ALA A 538 3.71 40.86 1.44
CA ALA A 538 3.63 41.62 2.68
C ALA A 538 3.09 40.76 3.84
N THR A 539 2.07 39.94 3.61
CA THR A 539 1.54 38.97 4.58
C THR A 539 2.58 37.91 4.94
N LEU A 540 3.24 37.31 3.94
CA LEU A 540 4.28 36.30 4.15
C LEU A 540 5.44 36.80 5.01
N PHE A 541 5.80 38.08 4.85
CA PHE A 541 6.91 38.69 5.59
C PHE A 541 6.53 39.06 7.02
N SER A 542 5.38 39.72 7.18
CA SER A 542 4.94 40.32 8.45
C SER A 542 4.36 39.30 9.43
N ARG A 543 3.85 38.16 8.97
CA ARG A 543 3.21 37.17 9.85
C ARG A 543 4.15 36.06 10.29
N ARG A 544 3.95 35.56 11.52
CA ARG A 544 4.68 34.37 12.01
C ARG A 544 4.11 33.04 11.54
N LEU A 545 2.84 33.06 11.14
CA LEU A 545 2.14 32.02 10.41
C LEU A 545 1.46 32.69 9.23
N SER A 546 1.67 32.17 8.03
CA SER A 546 0.95 32.62 6.85
C SER A 546 0.64 31.45 5.94
N VAL A 547 -0.46 31.59 5.20
CA VAL A 547 -0.93 30.59 4.25
C VAL A 547 -1.07 31.24 2.88
N LEU A 548 -0.28 30.79 1.91
CA LEU A 548 -0.37 31.22 0.52
C LEU A 548 -1.28 30.25 -0.23
N THR A 549 -2.50 30.68 -0.54
CA THR A 549 -3.47 29.88 -1.27
C THR A 549 -3.56 30.31 -2.73
N GLY A 550 -4.01 29.41 -3.59
CA GLY A 550 -4.35 29.73 -4.98
C GLY A 550 -4.31 28.49 -5.86
N GLY A 551 -5.06 28.52 -6.97
CA GLY A 551 -5.11 27.41 -7.91
C GLY A 551 -3.81 27.15 -8.67
N ALA A 552 -3.85 26.19 -9.60
CA ALA A 552 -2.78 26.05 -10.58
C ALA A 552 -2.68 27.33 -11.45
N GLY A 553 -1.46 27.76 -11.77
CA GLY A 553 -1.26 28.92 -12.67
C GLY A 553 -1.34 30.31 -12.01
N THR A 554 -1.65 30.44 -10.72
CA THR A 554 -1.72 31.74 -10.01
C THR A 554 -0.35 32.32 -9.63
N GLY A 555 0.72 31.54 -9.79
CA GLY A 555 2.11 31.99 -9.60
C GLY A 555 2.67 31.86 -8.19
N LYS A 556 2.09 30.99 -7.33
CA LYS A 556 2.55 30.72 -5.94
C LYS A 556 4.08 30.57 -5.82
N THR A 557 4.69 29.67 -6.60
CA THR A 557 6.14 29.43 -6.53
C THR A 557 6.97 30.65 -6.96
N SER A 558 6.44 31.49 -7.85
CA SER A 558 7.10 32.73 -8.25
C SER A 558 7.05 33.79 -7.15
N VAL A 559 5.94 33.86 -6.41
CA VAL A 559 5.85 34.67 -5.18
C VAL A 559 6.89 34.22 -4.16
N LEU A 560 7.06 32.91 -3.95
CA LEU A 560 8.09 32.38 -3.06
C LEU A 560 9.52 32.75 -3.52
N LYS A 561 9.79 32.76 -4.82
CA LYS A 561 11.09 33.21 -5.36
C LYS A 561 11.39 34.66 -4.96
N VAL A 562 10.45 35.56 -5.21
CA VAL A 562 10.58 36.99 -4.84
C VAL A 562 10.73 37.14 -3.32
N PHE A 563 9.87 36.46 -2.55
CA PHE A 563 9.90 36.46 -1.10
C PHE A 563 11.29 36.09 -0.57
N LEU A 564 11.86 34.98 -1.03
CA LEU A 564 13.16 34.49 -0.58
C LEU A 564 14.31 35.42 -0.95
N GLN A 565 14.26 36.06 -2.12
CA GLN A 565 15.27 37.01 -2.57
C GLN A 565 15.24 38.29 -1.72
N GLU A 566 14.07 38.87 -1.49
CA GLU A 566 13.94 40.09 -0.69
C GLU A 566 14.15 39.82 0.80
N LEU A 567 13.76 38.64 1.32
CA LEU A 567 14.04 38.23 2.70
C LEU A 567 15.55 38.28 3.00
N VAL A 568 16.39 37.80 2.07
CA VAL A 568 17.84 37.84 2.23
C VAL A 568 18.39 39.26 2.14
N ARG A 569 17.76 40.15 1.37
CA ARG A 569 18.16 41.56 1.30
C ARG A 569 17.77 42.33 2.55
N ALA A 570 16.61 42.03 3.11
CA ALA A 570 16.05 42.73 4.27
C ALA A 570 16.67 42.27 5.59
N GLU A 571 16.85 40.97 5.79
CA GLU A 571 17.29 40.39 7.08
C GLU A 571 18.66 39.71 7.00
N GLY A 572 19.21 39.51 5.80
CA GLY A 572 20.41 38.71 5.61
C GLY A 572 20.13 37.21 5.46
N ARG A 573 21.18 36.39 5.47
CA ARG A 573 21.05 34.93 5.30
C ARG A 573 20.73 34.27 6.63
N HIS A 574 19.48 33.81 6.78
CA HIS A 574 19.03 32.98 7.90
C HIS A 574 18.76 31.53 7.48
N PRO A 575 18.85 30.56 8.41
CA PRO A 575 18.43 29.18 8.18
C PRO A 575 16.99 29.12 7.64
N THR A 576 16.87 28.74 6.37
CA THR A 576 15.59 28.62 5.66
C THR A 576 15.41 27.18 5.21
N LEU A 577 14.31 26.56 5.63
CA LEU A 577 13.97 25.19 5.27
C LEU A 577 12.83 25.18 4.25
N LEU A 578 13.07 24.56 3.09
CA LEU A 578 12.09 24.40 2.02
C LEU A 578 11.69 22.93 1.91
N LEU A 579 10.40 22.64 2.07
CA LEU A 579 9.86 21.29 2.10
C LEU A 579 8.72 21.13 1.10
N ALA A 580 8.57 19.91 0.59
CA ALA A 580 7.41 19.49 -0.18
C ALA A 580 7.09 18.01 0.15
N PRO A 581 5.83 17.54 0.00
CA PRO A 581 5.47 16.15 0.27
C PRO A 581 6.03 15.19 -0.78
N THR A 582 6.07 15.59 -2.06
CA THR A 582 6.45 14.73 -3.19
C THR A 582 7.79 15.11 -3.81
N GLY A 583 8.43 14.14 -4.49
CA GLY A 583 9.69 14.34 -5.18
C GLY A 583 9.60 15.38 -6.31
N LYS A 584 8.50 15.35 -7.09
CA LYS A 584 8.25 16.29 -8.20
C LYS A 584 8.04 17.72 -7.69
N ALA A 585 7.23 17.89 -6.65
CA ALA A 585 7.03 19.20 -6.01
C ALA A 585 8.34 19.75 -5.42
N ARG A 586 9.16 18.90 -4.79
CA ARG A 586 10.50 19.27 -4.30
C ARG A 586 11.41 19.76 -5.44
N VAL A 587 11.46 19.05 -6.57
CA VAL A 587 12.29 19.45 -7.74
C VAL A 587 11.82 20.80 -8.26
N ARG A 588 10.50 20.96 -8.48
CA ARG A 588 9.90 22.23 -8.94
C ARG A 588 10.20 23.39 -7.99
N LEU A 589 10.01 23.19 -6.69
CA LEU A 589 10.29 24.18 -5.66
C LEU A 589 11.77 24.57 -5.67
N SER A 590 12.67 23.58 -5.78
CA SER A 590 14.12 23.84 -5.84
C SER A 590 14.51 24.64 -7.08
N THR A 591 14.05 24.23 -8.26
CA THR A 591 14.37 24.88 -9.54
C THR A 591 13.83 26.30 -9.60
N LYS A 592 12.58 26.53 -9.19
CA LYS A 592 11.95 27.86 -9.28
C LYS A 592 12.50 28.84 -8.24
N THR A 593 12.84 28.36 -7.04
CA THR A 593 13.39 29.22 -5.98
C THR A 593 14.91 29.35 -6.02
N GLU A 594 15.59 28.55 -6.84
CA GLU A 594 17.06 28.47 -6.92
C GLU A 594 17.69 28.15 -5.54
N ARG A 595 16.99 27.33 -4.74
CA ARG A 595 17.42 26.89 -3.40
C ARG A 595 17.20 25.39 -3.21
N ASN A 596 17.97 24.79 -2.31
CA ASN A 596 17.80 23.38 -1.99
C ASN A 596 16.51 23.14 -1.20
N ALA A 597 15.57 22.40 -1.79
CA ALA A 597 14.42 21.84 -1.08
C ALA A 597 14.57 20.33 -0.86
N MET A 598 13.90 19.83 0.18
CA MET A 598 13.84 18.41 0.52
C MET A 598 12.41 17.93 0.56
N THR A 599 12.19 16.62 0.41
CA THR A 599 10.89 16.09 0.81
C THR A 599 10.76 16.08 2.33
N ILE A 600 9.53 16.16 2.86
CA ILE A 600 9.29 16.07 4.32
C ILE A 600 9.88 14.75 4.87
N HIS A 601 9.66 13.65 4.15
CA HIS A 601 10.21 12.35 4.49
C HIS A 601 11.75 12.35 4.56
N GLN A 602 12.43 12.93 3.55
CA GLN A 602 13.89 13.05 3.57
C GLN A 602 14.39 13.88 4.75
N PHE A 603 13.67 14.95 5.11
CA PHE A 603 14.00 15.79 6.25
C PHE A 603 13.87 15.01 7.56
N LEU A 604 12.71 14.40 7.80
CA LEU A 604 12.41 13.62 9.00
C LEU A 604 13.35 12.41 9.16
N LEU A 605 13.72 11.73 8.07
CA LEU A 605 14.70 10.65 8.10
C LEU A 605 16.07 11.15 8.58
N LYS A 606 16.53 12.31 8.08
CA LYS A 606 17.78 12.93 8.54
C LYS A 606 17.71 13.39 10.00
N GLN A 607 16.52 13.72 10.49
CA GLN A 607 16.27 14.10 11.89
C GLN A 607 15.92 12.89 12.79
N GLY A 608 16.06 11.66 12.31
CA GLY A 608 15.89 10.45 13.13
C GLY A 608 14.44 10.09 13.51
N TRP A 609 13.44 10.67 12.84
CA TRP A 609 12.01 10.47 13.09
C TRP A 609 11.39 9.27 12.36
N PHE A 610 12.21 8.47 11.68
CA PHE A 610 11.78 7.23 11.05
C PHE A 610 12.50 6.04 11.67
N VAL A 611 11.83 4.90 11.72
CA VAL A 611 12.50 3.58 11.75
C VAL A 611 13.00 3.34 10.32
N PRO A 612 14.31 3.46 10.04
CA PRO A 612 14.82 3.58 8.66
C PRO A 612 14.48 2.37 7.78
N ASP A 613 14.45 1.21 8.42
CA ASP A 613 14.31 -0.11 7.80
C ASP A 613 12.89 -0.36 7.27
N ILE A 614 11.86 0.07 8.01
CA ILE A 614 10.43 -0.14 7.67
C ILE A 614 9.70 1.14 7.27
N PHE A 615 10.40 2.28 7.30
CA PHE A 615 9.86 3.60 6.93
C PHE A 615 8.59 4.01 7.70
N VAL A 616 8.53 3.64 8.99
CA VAL A 616 7.45 4.03 9.92
C VAL A 616 7.88 5.26 10.75
N LEU A 617 6.95 6.20 10.94
CA LEU A 617 7.17 7.38 11.79
C LEU A 617 7.33 6.98 13.26
N LYS A 618 8.32 7.54 13.93
CA LYS A 618 8.49 7.38 15.38
C LYS A 618 7.55 8.31 16.13
N GLN A 619 7.04 7.84 17.26
CA GLN A 619 6.23 8.67 18.15
C GLN A 619 7.10 9.66 18.95
N GLU A 620 8.32 9.25 19.31
CA GLU A 620 9.29 10.04 20.07
C GLU A 620 10.67 9.99 19.42
N CYS A 621 11.48 11.01 19.68
CA CYS A 621 12.83 11.11 19.15
C CYS A 621 13.73 11.84 20.15
N ASP A 622 14.89 11.26 20.45
CA ASP A 622 15.89 11.85 21.36
C ASP A 622 16.75 12.93 20.68
N GLN A 623 16.58 13.16 19.37
CA GLN A 623 17.32 14.19 18.65
C GLN A 623 16.82 15.59 19.00
N ARG A 624 17.75 16.55 19.06
CA ARG A 624 17.39 17.96 19.25
C ARG A 624 16.58 18.45 18.04
N PRO A 625 15.49 19.21 18.26
CA PRO A 625 14.71 19.78 17.18
C PRO A 625 15.56 20.67 16.25
N TYR A 626 15.28 20.62 14.96
CA TYR A 626 16.00 21.35 13.94
C TYR A 626 15.75 22.86 14.04
N GLN A 627 16.82 23.65 14.02
CA GLN A 627 16.74 25.10 14.12
C GLN A 627 16.61 25.74 12.74
N ALA A 628 15.44 26.29 12.44
CA ALA A 628 15.18 27.09 11.25
C ALA A 628 14.50 28.40 11.63
N THR A 629 14.85 29.51 10.96
CA THR A 629 14.18 30.80 11.15
C THR A 629 12.96 30.95 10.27
N THR A 630 13.01 30.38 9.06
CA THR A 630 11.90 30.35 8.12
C THR A 630 11.69 28.93 7.62
N VAL A 631 10.46 28.44 7.68
CA VAL A 631 10.04 27.13 7.15
C VAL A 631 8.95 27.38 6.12
N ILE A 632 9.16 26.91 4.90
CA ILE A 632 8.18 26.96 3.81
C ILE A 632 7.84 25.54 3.40
N ILE A 633 6.56 25.23 3.37
CA ILE A 633 6.06 23.91 2.98
C ILE A 633 5.14 24.12 1.78
N ASP A 634 5.51 23.53 0.64
CA ASP A 634 4.73 23.58 -0.60
C ASP A 634 3.85 22.33 -0.75
N GLU A 635 2.75 22.44 -1.49
CA GLU A 635 1.71 21.41 -1.66
C GLU A 635 1.17 20.87 -0.32
N CYS A 636 0.85 21.75 0.63
CA CYS A 636 0.35 21.38 1.96
C CYS A 636 -0.97 20.59 1.96
N SER A 637 -1.78 20.72 0.91
CA SER A 637 -3.02 19.96 0.70
C SER A 637 -2.81 18.44 0.76
N MET A 638 -1.61 17.95 0.45
CA MET A 638 -1.30 16.51 0.41
C MET A 638 -0.75 15.96 1.75
N ILE A 639 -0.62 16.78 2.79
CA ILE A 639 0.08 16.40 4.02
C ILE A 639 -0.92 15.93 5.09
N PRO A 640 -0.89 14.64 5.50
CA PRO A 640 -1.74 14.13 6.56
C PRO A 640 -1.28 14.59 7.96
N THR A 641 -2.15 14.40 8.96
CA THR A 641 -1.97 14.85 10.35
C THR A 641 -0.74 14.26 11.01
N ASP A 642 -0.50 12.97 10.83
CA ASP A 642 0.63 12.25 11.42
C ASP A 642 1.98 12.78 10.90
N LEU A 643 2.08 13.00 9.59
CA LEU A 643 3.27 13.56 8.95
C LEU A 643 3.48 15.02 9.35
N PHE A 644 2.42 15.83 9.37
CA PHE A 644 2.53 17.25 9.70
C PHE A 644 2.86 17.47 11.18
N GLY A 645 2.19 16.75 12.08
CA GLY A 645 2.46 16.81 13.51
C GLY A 645 3.89 16.40 13.84
N THR A 646 4.38 15.33 13.19
CA THR A 646 5.76 14.87 13.38
C THR A 646 6.77 15.88 12.83
N LEU A 647 6.49 16.49 11.68
CA LEU A 647 7.30 17.59 11.14
C LEU A 647 7.39 18.76 12.13
N LEU A 648 6.29 19.15 12.77
CA LEU A 648 6.30 20.25 13.74
C LEU A 648 7.06 19.88 15.03
N ARG A 649 7.02 18.61 15.48
CA ARG A 649 7.86 18.12 16.59
C ARG A 649 9.34 18.15 16.26
N ALA A 650 9.69 17.90 15.00
CA ALA A 650 11.07 17.92 14.52
C ALA A 650 11.67 19.34 14.42
N LEU A 651 10.88 20.41 14.62
CA LEU A 651 11.31 21.80 14.47
C LEU A 651 11.43 22.51 15.82
N ASP A 652 12.53 23.24 16.02
CA ASP A 652 12.68 24.12 17.18
C ASP A 652 11.76 25.34 17.01
N SER A 653 10.81 25.46 17.93
CA SER A 653 9.80 26.49 17.87
C SER A 653 10.32 27.89 18.27
N SER A 654 11.48 27.97 18.93
CA SER A 654 12.08 29.21 19.45
C SER A 654 12.70 30.10 18.36
N PRO A 655 13.65 29.62 17.53
CA PRO A 655 14.25 30.45 16.47
C PRO A 655 13.32 30.65 15.26
N LEU A 656 12.23 29.89 15.17
CA LEU A 656 11.31 29.93 14.04
C LEU A 656 10.47 31.22 14.07
N SER A 657 10.81 32.16 13.19
CA SER A 657 10.07 33.41 13.00
C SER A 657 8.91 33.23 12.03
N ARG A 658 9.08 32.44 10.96
CA ARG A 658 8.08 32.30 9.89
C ARG A 658 7.77 30.85 9.56
N LEU A 659 6.50 30.46 9.67
CA LEU A 659 5.95 29.22 9.13
C LEU A 659 5.00 29.59 7.98
N ILE A 660 5.38 29.22 6.76
CA ILE A 660 4.64 29.53 5.54
C ILE A 660 4.10 28.22 4.96
N LEU A 661 2.78 28.08 4.92
CA LEU A 661 2.10 26.94 4.30
C LEU A 661 1.62 27.36 2.91
N VAL A 662 1.85 26.53 1.90
CA VAL A 662 1.52 26.84 0.51
C VAL A 662 0.76 25.68 -0.10
N GLY A 663 -0.37 25.95 -0.73
CA GLY A 663 -1.20 24.90 -1.31
C GLY A 663 -2.51 25.43 -1.88
N ASP A 664 -3.36 24.51 -2.29
CA ASP A 664 -4.72 24.79 -2.75
C ASP A 664 -5.69 23.98 -1.87
N PRO A 665 -6.58 24.63 -1.09
CA PRO A 665 -7.53 23.91 -0.22
C PRO A 665 -8.50 23.03 -1.02
N ASN A 666 -8.68 23.29 -2.32
CA ASN A 666 -9.62 22.57 -3.18
C ASN A 666 -8.96 21.41 -3.95
N GLN A 667 -7.69 21.10 -3.68
CA GLN A 667 -7.06 19.88 -4.18
C GLN A 667 -7.56 18.64 -3.43
N LEU A 668 -7.26 17.46 -3.99
CA LEU A 668 -7.52 16.17 -3.33
C LEU A 668 -6.92 16.14 -1.92
N PRO A 669 -7.64 15.56 -0.94
CA PRO A 669 -7.15 15.43 0.43
C PRO A 669 -5.93 14.50 0.51
N PRO A 670 -5.21 14.51 1.64
CA PRO A 670 -4.16 13.53 1.91
C PRO A 670 -4.70 12.10 1.88
N ILE A 671 -3.83 11.15 1.55
CA ILE A 671 -4.15 9.70 1.62
C ILE A 671 -4.16 9.20 3.08
N GLY A 672 -3.38 9.84 3.96
CA GLY A 672 -3.29 9.47 5.38
C GLY A 672 -4.35 10.15 6.26
N PRO A 673 -4.25 10.00 7.60
CA PRO A 673 -5.27 10.48 8.52
C PRO A 673 -5.37 12.01 8.57
N GLY A 674 -6.60 12.52 8.43
CA GLY A 674 -6.96 13.93 8.58
C GLY A 674 -6.48 14.86 7.46
N ARG A 675 -7.02 16.09 7.47
CA ARG A 675 -6.82 17.11 6.42
C ARG A 675 -6.37 18.46 7.00
N PRO A 676 -5.24 18.49 7.74
CA PRO A 676 -4.88 19.64 8.58
C PRO A 676 -4.78 20.97 7.81
N PHE A 677 -4.38 20.97 6.54
CA PHE A 677 -4.29 22.20 5.75
C PHE A 677 -5.66 22.88 5.53
N ALA A 678 -6.69 22.10 5.20
CA ALA A 678 -8.05 22.60 5.01
C ALA A 678 -8.61 23.15 6.33
N ASP A 679 -8.48 22.38 7.42
CA ASP A 679 -8.99 22.77 8.73
C ASP A 679 -8.27 24.03 9.29
N ILE A 680 -6.96 24.18 9.01
CA ILE A 680 -6.19 25.39 9.35
C ILE A 680 -6.70 26.60 8.57
N ILE A 681 -6.99 26.45 7.28
CA ILE A 681 -7.51 27.55 6.45
C ILE A 681 -8.88 27.98 6.97
N GLU A 682 -9.79 27.03 7.22
CA GLU A 682 -11.13 27.32 7.76
C GLU A 682 -11.04 28.08 9.10
N TRP A 683 -10.17 27.61 10.00
CA TRP A 683 -9.93 28.28 11.28
C TRP A 683 -9.34 29.70 11.11
N LEU A 684 -8.36 29.87 10.23
CA LEU A 684 -7.75 31.16 9.95
C LEU A 684 -8.74 32.14 9.31
N GLN A 685 -9.60 31.69 8.40
CA GLN A 685 -10.64 32.54 7.78
C GLN A 685 -11.55 33.17 8.85
N LYS A 686 -11.86 32.40 9.90
CA LYS A 686 -12.71 32.85 11.01
C LYS A 686 -11.99 33.74 12.02
N GLU A 687 -10.77 33.36 12.43
CA GLU A 687 -10.10 33.98 13.59
C GLU A 687 -8.96 34.95 13.21
N HIS A 688 -8.26 34.69 12.11
CA HIS A 688 -7.06 35.44 11.66
C HIS A 688 -6.97 35.52 10.12
N PRO A 689 -7.94 36.17 9.45
CA PRO A 689 -7.96 36.24 7.98
C PRO A 689 -6.74 36.96 7.41
N ASP A 690 -6.10 37.79 8.22
CA ASP A 690 -4.87 38.52 7.94
C ASP A 690 -3.60 37.64 7.88
N CYS A 691 -3.72 36.35 8.19
CA CYS A 691 -2.70 35.33 7.94
C CYS A 691 -2.83 34.66 6.56
N ILE A 692 -3.96 34.85 5.86
CA ILE A 692 -4.21 34.22 4.56
C ILE A 692 -3.82 35.19 3.44
N ALA A 693 -3.07 34.67 2.48
CA ALA A 693 -2.64 35.35 1.28
C ALA A 693 -3.22 34.60 0.06
N PRO A 694 -4.44 34.94 -0.39
CA PRO A 694 -5.03 34.35 -1.57
C PRO A 694 -4.41 34.91 -2.86
N LEU A 695 -4.24 34.04 -3.85
CA LEU A 695 -3.96 34.40 -5.23
C LEU A 695 -5.06 33.80 -6.09
N ASP A 696 -5.95 34.66 -6.59
CA ASP A 696 -7.16 34.25 -7.29
C ASP A 696 -6.99 34.40 -8.81
N VAL A 697 -6.16 35.36 -9.26
CA VAL A 697 -5.91 35.54 -10.69
C VAL A 697 -4.98 34.45 -11.24
N CYS A 698 -5.56 33.51 -12.00
CA CYS A 698 -4.78 32.58 -12.82
C CYS A 698 -4.11 33.33 -13.97
N MET A 699 -2.82 33.12 -14.17
CA MET A 699 -2.04 33.72 -15.28
C MET A 699 -1.57 32.67 -16.30
N ARG A 700 -2.18 31.48 -16.29
CA ARG A 700 -1.88 30.43 -17.27
C ARG A 700 -2.57 30.80 -18.59
N THR A 701 -1.78 31.11 -19.60
CA THR A 701 -2.23 31.18 -21.00
C THR A 701 -2.03 29.81 -21.62
N ASP A 702 -2.99 29.35 -22.42
CA ASP A 702 -2.80 28.16 -23.23
C ASP A 702 -1.89 28.53 -24.41
N ASP A 703 -0.78 27.83 -24.59
CA ASP A 703 0.27 28.22 -25.56
C ASP A 703 -0.18 28.06 -27.03
N GLU A 704 -1.34 27.43 -27.30
CA GLU A 704 -1.82 27.15 -28.66
C GLU A 704 -3.15 27.82 -29.07
N THR A 705 -4.02 28.23 -28.12
CA THR A 705 -5.39 28.68 -28.48
C THR A 705 -5.66 30.18 -28.29
N ASP A 706 -4.75 30.95 -27.69
CA ASP A 706 -4.94 32.39 -27.39
C ASP A 706 -6.24 32.70 -26.61
N VAL A 707 -6.92 31.68 -26.04
CA VAL A 707 -8.11 31.85 -25.20
C VAL A 707 -7.65 32.22 -23.79
N PRO A 708 -7.98 33.42 -23.29
CA PRO A 708 -7.67 33.78 -21.90
C PRO A 708 -8.41 32.83 -20.96
N ALA A 709 -7.77 32.37 -19.88
CA ALA A 709 -8.35 31.40 -18.94
C ALA A 709 -9.71 31.82 -18.30
N GLU A 710 -10.12 33.08 -18.45
CA GLU A 710 -11.43 33.60 -18.02
C GLU A 710 -12.58 33.23 -18.97
N ASN A 711 -12.28 32.76 -20.18
CA ASN A 711 -13.24 32.29 -21.18
C ASN A 711 -13.26 30.76 -21.31
N SER A 712 -12.50 30.05 -20.48
CA SER A 712 -12.47 28.59 -20.45
C SER A 712 -13.67 28.06 -19.67
N ILE A 713 -14.55 27.35 -20.35
CA ILE A 713 -15.71 26.68 -19.75
C ILE A 713 -15.26 25.46 -18.96
N ALA A 714 -14.16 24.81 -19.37
CA ALA A 714 -13.57 23.72 -18.59
C ALA A 714 -13.04 24.20 -17.23
N LEU A 715 -12.39 25.38 -17.18
CA LEU A 715 -11.96 26.00 -15.92
C LEU A 715 -13.15 26.52 -15.11
N ALA A 716 -14.17 27.10 -15.76
CA ALA A 716 -15.40 27.52 -15.08
C ALA A 716 -16.13 26.32 -14.45
N LEU A 717 -16.22 25.18 -15.15
CA LEU A 717 -16.73 23.93 -14.60
C LEU A 717 -15.91 23.50 -13.38
N ALA A 718 -14.59 23.52 -13.46
CA ALA A 718 -13.72 23.17 -12.34
C ALA A 718 -13.93 24.12 -11.14
N ASP A 719 -14.09 25.42 -11.38
CA ASP A 719 -14.38 26.41 -10.35
C ASP A 719 -15.78 26.25 -9.74
N GLY A 720 -16.77 25.78 -10.51
CA GLY A 720 -18.10 25.42 -10.01
C GLY A 720 -18.07 24.31 -8.94
N TYR A 721 -17.04 23.45 -8.94
CA TYR A 721 -16.81 22.46 -7.87
C TYR A 721 -16.00 23.01 -6.68
N ARG A 722 -15.47 24.25 -6.76
CA ARG A 722 -14.56 24.84 -5.77
C ARG A 722 -15.25 25.72 -4.71
N ALA A 723 -16.56 25.93 -4.80
CA ALA A 723 -17.29 26.85 -3.94
C ALA A 723 -18.43 26.21 -3.13
N SER A 724 -18.61 26.67 -1.90
CA SER A 724 -19.82 26.49 -1.10
C SER A 724 -20.95 27.47 -1.49
N VAL A 725 -20.67 28.39 -2.43
CA VAL A 725 -21.64 29.33 -3.01
C VAL A 725 -21.63 29.15 -4.51
N VAL A 726 -22.64 28.43 -5.00
CA VAL A 726 -22.91 28.22 -6.42
C VAL A 726 -23.36 29.55 -7.04
N SER A 727 -22.68 30.02 -8.09
CA SER A 727 -23.19 31.13 -8.89
C SER A 727 -24.21 30.61 -9.91
N PRO A 728 -25.19 31.41 -10.36
CA PRO A 728 -26.13 30.99 -11.40
C PRO A 728 -25.45 30.54 -12.70
N GLY A 729 -24.25 31.06 -13.00
CA GLY A 729 -23.46 30.63 -14.16
C GLY A 729 -22.86 29.24 -14.00
N ASP A 730 -22.55 28.81 -12.78
CA ASP A 730 -22.02 27.47 -12.51
C ASP A 730 -23.11 26.41 -12.68
N ASP A 731 -24.34 26.71 -12.24
CA ASP A 731 -25.51 25.85 -12.44
C ASP A 731 -25.84 25.66 -13.92
N GLU A 732 -25.69 26.70 -14.74
CA GLU A 732 -25.89 26.61 -16.19
C GLU A 732 -24.86 25.69 -16.85
N VAL A 733 -23.57 25.82 -16.48
CA VAL A 733 -22.49 24.96 -16.99
C VAL A 733 -22.68 23.51 -16.53
N LEU A 734 -22.97 23.28 -15.24
CA LEU A 734 -23.23 21.94 -14.71
C LEU A 734 -24.46 21.29 -15.35
N ALA A 735 -25.53 22.06 -15.57
CA ALA A 735 -26.73 21.56 -16.24
C ALA A 735 -26.48 21.27 -17.74
N ALA A 736 -25.66 22.08 -18.41
CA ALA A 736 -25.22 21.83 -19.79
C ALA A 736 -24.40 20.52 -19.86
N VAL A 737 -23.43 20.34 -18.96
CA VAL A 737 -22.64 19.09 -18.84
C VAL A 737 -23.53 17.88 -18.57
N ALA A 738 -24.50 17.99 -17.66
CA ALA A 738 -25.44 16.91 -17.35
C ALA A 738 -26.34 16.55 -18.54
N ARG A 739 -26.61 17.49 -19.45
CA ARG A 739 -27.32 17.26 -20.73
C ARG A 739 -26.40 16.78 -21.86
N GLY A 740 -25.08 16.74 -21.65
CA GLY A 740 -24.09 16.38 -22.67
C GLY A 740 -23.85 17.48 -23.70
N GLU A 741 -24.09 18.74 -23.33
CA GLU A 741 -23.83 19.88 -24.19
C GLU A 741 -22.34 20.24 -24.13
N SER A 742 -21.68 20.24 -25.30
CA SER A 742 -20.30 20.72 -25.45
C SER A 742 -20.30 22.20 -25.79
N VAL A 743 -19.56 23.00 -25.03
CA VAL A 743 -19.53 24.47 -25.16
C VAL A 743 -18.09 24.96 -25.01
N GLY A 744 -17.67 25.88 -25.88
CA GLY A 744 -16.34 26.51 -25.80
C GLY A 744 -15.21 25.49 -25.94
N ASP A 745 -14.34 25.44 -24.93
CA ASP A 745 -13.20 24.52 -24.82
C ASP A 745 -13.51 23.22 -24.06
N LEU A 746 -14.76 23.04 -23.61
CA LEU A 746 -15.21 21.84 -22.91
C LEU A 746 -16.08 20.95 -23.80
N GLU A 747 -15.69 19.69 -23.90
CA GLU A 747 -16.48 18.65 -24.54
C GLU A 747 -16.86 17.55 -23.56
N VAL A 748 -18.15 17.18 -23.56
CA VAL A 748 -18.69 16.16 -22.67
C VAL A 748 -19.21 14.99 -23.50
N VAL A 749 -18.78 13.78 -23.15
CA VAL A 749 -19.15 12.57 -23.87
C VAL A 749 -19.51 11.49 -22.84
N PHE A 750 -20.72 10.95 -22.95
CA PHE A 750 -21.18 9.79 -22.17
C PHE A 750 -20.84 8.48 -22.86
N TRP A 751 -20.81 7.36 -22.16
CA TRP A 751 -20.66 6.02 -22.73
C TRP A 751 -21.34 5.00 -21.81
N ASP A 752 -21.87 3.93 -22.37
CA ASP A 752 -22.59 2.89 -21.62
C ASP A 752 -21.73 1.65 -21.38
N ASN A 753 -20.70 1.44 -22.21
CA ASN A 753 -19.85 0.25 -22.15
C ASN A 753 -18.43 0.51 -22.66
N HIS A 754 -17.58 -0.50 -22.50
CA HIS A 754 -16.16 -0.44 -22.80
C HIS A 754 -15.86 -0.19 -24.29
N ASP A 755 -16.56 -0.87 -25.19
CA ASP A 755 -16.34 -0.73 -26.63
C ASP A 755 -16.70 0.67 -27.11
N GLU A 756 -17.77 1.24 -26.56
CA GLU A 756 -18.20 2.59 -26.85
C GLU A 756 -17.21 3.65 -26.34
N LEU A 757 -16.67 3.46 -25.12
CA LEU A 757 -15.62 4.31 -24.57
C LEU A 757 -14.39 4.33 -25.50
N LEU A 758 -13.92 3.15 -25.93
CA LEU A 758 -12.77 3.05 -26.82
C LEU A 758 -13.03 3.71 -28.18
N ALA A 759 -14.18 3.46 -28.79
CA ALA A 759 -14.54 4.08 -30.07
C ALA A 759 -14.57 5.61 -29.97
N LYS A 760 -15.14 6.15 -28.89
CA LYS A 760 -15.21 7.59 -28.61
C LYS A 760 -13.82 8.19 -28.36
N LEU A 761 -12.99 7.52 -27.56
CA LEU A 761 -11.63 7.96 -27.27
C LEU A 761 -10.79 8.01 -28.54
N LYS A 762 -10.83 6.95 -29.37
CA LYS A 762 -10.15 6.92 -30.68
C LYS A 762 -10.59 8.07 -31.57
N GLY A 763 -11.91 8.27 -31.71
CA GLY A 763 -12.47 9.34 -32.52
C GLY A 763 -12.00 10.73 -32.08
N ARG A 764 -11.85 10.96 -30.77
CA ARG A 764 -11.37 12.23 -30.21
C ARG A 764 -9.87 12.41 -30.32
N MET A 765 -9.09 11.37 -30.09
CA MET A 765 -7.64 11.41 -30.34
C MET A 765 -7.35 11.70 -31.83
N ALA A 766 -8.14 11.16 -32.75
CA ALA A 766 -8.04 11.50 -34.16
C ALA A 766 -8.38 12.96 -34.48
N ALA A 767 -9.47 13.47 -33.91
CA ALA A 767 -9.93 14.83 -34.15
C ALA A 767 -9.00 15.89 -33.55
N LEU A 768 -8.55 15.69 -32.30
CA LEU A 768 -7.78 16.68 -31.53
C LEU A 768 -6.27 16.56 -31.76
N LEU A 769 -5.75 15.34 -31.84
CA LEU A 769 -4.31 15.06 -31.86
C LEU A 769 -3.82 14.62 -33.25
N GLY A 770 -4.73 14.43 -34.21
CA GLY A 770 -4.41 13.94 -35.55
C GLY A 770 -3.93 12.48 -35.59
N ILE A 771 -4.21 11.71 -34.53
CA ILE A 771 -3.79 10.31 -34.39
C ILE A 771 -4.73 9.40 -35.20
N ARG A 772 -4.20 8.60 -36.11
CA ARG A 772 -4.99 7.72 -36.99
C ARG A 772 -4.73 6.25 -36.68
N ASP A 773 -5.66 5.39 -37.11
CA ASP A 773 -5.62 3.95 -36.85
C ASP A 773 -4.30 3.32 -37.32
N ASP A 774 -3.74 2.42 -36.49
CA ASP A 774 -2.50 1.65 -36.72
C ASP A 774 -1.23 2.47 -37.03
N ASP A 775 -1.22 3.79 -36.77
CA ASP A 775 -0.09 4.66 -37.07
C ASP A 775 0.59 5.22 -35.81
N TYR A 776 1.60 4.51 -35.30
CA TYR A 776 2.44 5.00 -34.20
C TYR A 776 3.21 6.29 -34.53
N GLU A 777 3.43 6.60 -35.82
CA GLU A 777 4.11 7.85 -36.21
C GLU A 777 3.21 9.06 -35.93
N SER A 778 1.90 8.92 -36.10
CA SER A 778 0.93 9.95 -35.73
C SER A 778 0.92 10.24 -34.24
N VAL A 779 0.99 9.20 -33.39
CA VAL A 779 1.18 9.35 -31.94
C VAL A 779 2.51 10.03 -31.62
N ASN A 780 3.60 9.59 -32.25
CA ASN A 780 4.92 10.17 -32.03
C ASN A 780 4.99 11.66 -32.39
N ARG A 781 4.34 12.05 -33.49
CA ARG A 781 4.19 13.45 -33.91
C ARG A 781 3.39 14.25 -32.88
N SER A 782 2.28 13.70 -32.37
CA SER A 782 1.49 14.37 -31.32
C SER A 782 2.28 14.60 -30.03
N LEU A 783 3.31 13.78 -29.76
CA LEU A 783 4.19 13.88 -28.61
C LEU A 783 5.47 14.70 -28.88
N GLY A 784 5.65 15.24 -30.09
CA GLY A 784 6.85 15.99 -30.50
C GLY A 784 8.13 15.15 -30.64
N ILE A 785 7.99 13.82 -30.78
CA ILE A 785 9.14 12.91 -30.89
C ILE A 785 9.86 13.10 -32.24
N ASP A 786 9.11 13.34 -33.31
CA ASP A 786 9.63 13.53 -34.67
C ASP A 786 10.43 14.84 -34.82
N THR A 787 9.99 15.91 -34.17
CA THR A 787 10.66 17.21 -34.13
C THR A 787 11.76 17.30 -33.06
N LYS A 788 11.98 16.24 -32.26
CA LYS A 788 12.84 16.22 -31.08
C LYS A 788 12.43 17.21 -29.99
N ASP A 789 11.18 17.67 -30.02
CA ASP A 789 10.56 18.47 -28.99
C ASP A 789 9.67 17.60 -28.09
N TRP A 790 10.29 16.59 -27.47
CA TRP A 790 9.57 15.63 -26.62
C TRP A 790 9.01 16.25 -25.33
N VAL A 791 9.33 17.51 -25.01
CA VAL A 791 8.67 18.26 -23.94
C VAL A 791 7.17 18.38 -24.24
N ARG A 792 6.77 18.38 -25.52
CA ARG A 792 5.37 18.30 -25.96
C ARG A 792 4.65 17.02 -25.53
N SER A 793 5.33 16.00 -25.01
CA SER A 793 4.65 14.87 -24.38
C SER A 793 3.79 15.24 -23.18
N GLU A 794 4.00 16.41 -22.57
CA GLU A 794 3.12 16.96 -21.54
C GLU A 794 1.96 17.81 -22.09
N ALA A 795 1.90 18.05 -23.40
CA ALA A 795 0.87 18.91 -24.02
C ALA A 795 -0.54 18.31 -23.95
N TRP A 796 -0.66 16.98 -23.88
CA TRP A 796 -1.94 16.30 -23.66
C TRP A 796 -1.77 15.12 -22.70
N GLN A 797 -2.85 14.81 -21.97
CA GLN A 797 -2.88 13.72 -21.01
C GLN A 797 -4.29 13.12 -20.90
N ILE A 798 -4.36 11.81 -20.70
CA ILE A 798 -5.59 11.13 -20.32
C ILE A 798 -5.52 10.88 -18.81
N LEU A 799 -6.58 11.27 -18.10
CA LEU A 799 -6.69 11.09 -16.65
C LEU A 799 -7.88 10.18 -16.36
N SER A 800 -7.69 9.25 -15.43
CA SER A 800 -8.76 8.41 -14.90
C SER A 800 -8.78 8.51 -13.38
N PRO A 801 -9.96 8.56 -12.73
CA PRO A 801 -10.07 8.53 -11.27
C PRO A 801 -9.70 7.15 -10.69
N THR A 802 -9.57 6.13 -11.54
CA THR A 802 -9.33 4.73 -11.14
C THR A 802 -8.07 4.20 -11.83
N ARG A 803 -7.47 3.16 -11.26
CA ARG A 803 -6.27 2.54 -11.84
C ARG A 803 -6.60 1.27 -12.62
N ALA A 804 -7.38 0.38 -12.04
CA ALA A 804 -7.47 -1.00 -12.49
C ALA A 804 -8.85 -1.41 -13.01
N GLN A 805 -9.87 -0.56 -12.85
CA GLN A 805 -11.14 -0.72 -13.55
C GLN A 805 -10.97 -0.65 -15.09
N HIS A 806 -12.00 -1.04 -15.84
CA HIS A 806 -11.96 -1.07 -17.32
C HIS A 806 -11.81 0.31 -18.00
N PHE A 807 -12.04 1.39 -17.26
CA PHE A 807 -11.75 2.76 -17.65
C PHE A 807 -10.61 3.37 -16.81
N GLY A 808 -9.90 2.50 -16.09
CA GLY A 808 -8.76 2.82 -15.25
C GLY A 808 -7.49 3.03 -16.07
N THR A 809 -6.52 3.68 -15.45
CA THR A 809 -5.25 4.05 -16.08
C THR A 809 -4.52 2.85 -16.71
N ASP A 810 -4.50 1.68 -16.05
CA ASP A 810 -3.74 0.52 -16.51
C ASP A 810 -4.35 -0.08 -17.80
N ASP A 811 -5.68 -0.21 -17.85
CA ASP A 811 -6.37 -0.76 -19.02
C ASP A 811 -6.36 0.22 -20.20
N LEU A 812 -6.58 1.52 -19.93
CA LEU A 812 -6.47 2.57 -20.95
C LEU A 812 -5.08 2.61 -21.59
N ASN A 813 -4.02 2.54 -20.77
CA ASN A 813 -2.64 2.50 -21.28
C ASN A 813 -2.43 1.30 -22.21
N ARG A 814 -2.83 0.10 -21.77
CA ARG A 814 -2.70 -1.14 -22.54
C ARG A 814 -3.45 -1.06 -23.87
N LEU A 815 -4.69 -0.57 -23.87
CA LEU A 815 -5.53 -0.53 -25.06
C LEU A 815 -5.02 0.48 -26.08
N ILE A 816 -4.64 1.68 -25.64
CA ILE A 816 -4.07 2.71 -26.51
C ILE A 816 -2.72 2.25 -27.08
N GLN A 817 -1.87 1.62 -26.27
CA GLN A 817 -0.58 1.11 -26.72
C GLN A 817 -0.75 -0.04 -27.72
N LEU A 818 -1.64 -1.00 -27.48
CA LEU A 818 -1.92 -2.09 -28.42
C LEU A 818 -2.47 -1.57 -29.74
N GLU A 819 -3.36 -0.59 -29.70
CA GLU A 819 -3.93 0.03 -30.89
C GLU A 819 -2.86 0.69 -31.74
N TYR A 820 -2.11 1.63 -31.17
CA TYR A 820 -1.22 2.47 -31.99
C TYR A 820 0.18 1.90 -32.13
N LYS A 821 0.63 1.03 -31.21
CA LYS A 821 2.00 0.49 -31.16
C LYS A 821 2.07 -1.03 -31.18
N GLY A 822 0.95 -1.72 -31.38
CA GLY A 822 0.89 -3.18 -31.48
C GLY A 822 1.89 -3.76 -32.48
N GLY A 823 2.11 -3.08 -33.62
CA GLY A 823 3.12 -3.47 -34.61
C GLY A 823 4.57 -3.44 -34.09
N LEU A 824 4.93 -2.43 -33.27
CA LEU A 824 6.25 -2.35 -32.64
C LEU A 824 6.43 -3.45 -31.60
N ILE A 825 5.39 -3.71 -30.79
CA ILE A 825 5.37 -4.78 -29.79
C ILE A 825 5.52 -6.15 -30.48
N ALA A 826 4.75 -6.40 -31.54
CA ALA A 826 4.81 -7.64 -32.30
C ALA A 826 6.22 -7.86 -32.92
N ASN A 827 6.81 -6.80 -33.48
CA ASN A 827 8.19 -6.85 -33.98
C ASN A 827 9.20 -7.12 -32.85
N ALA A 828 9.05 -6.49 -31.68
CA ALA A 828 9.92 -6.71 -30.52
C ALA A 828 9.80 -8.13 -29.92
N LYS A 829 8.61 -8.73 -30.00
CA LYS A 829 8.37 -10.13 -29.61
C LYS A 829 8.93 -11.15 -30.62
N ASN A 830 9.18 -10.74 -31.86
CA ASN A 830 9.75 -11.62 -32.87
C ASN A 830 11.19 -12.04 -32.50
N PRO A 831 11.49 -13.36 -32.39
CA PRO A 831 12.82 -13.86 -32.02
C PRO A 831 13.96 -13.39 -32.94
N TRP A 832 13.65 -13.07 -34.20
CA TRP A 832 14.62 -12.64 -35.21
C TRP A 832 14.86 -11.13 -35.23
N SER A 833 14.12 -10.37 -34.42
CA SER A 833 14.23 -8.91 -34.42
C SER A 833 15.55 -8.42 -33.80
N LYS A 834 16.06 -7.31 -34.32
CA LYS A 834 17.26 -6.64 -33.78
C LYS A 834 16.95 -5.76 -32.58
N VAL A 835 15.69 -5.40 -32.36
CA VAL A 835 15.24 -4.67 -31.17
C VAL A 835 15.12 -5.60 -29.96
N PRO A 836 15.36 -5.12 -28.73
CA PRO A 836 15.10 -5.91 -27.53
C PRO A 836 13.62 -6.26 -27.41
N ARG A 837 13.33 -7.31 -26.62
CA ARG A 837 11.95 -7.62 -26.22
C ARG A 837 11.34 -6.44 -25.44
N PRO A 838 10.01 -6.31 -25.43
CA PRO A 838 9.33 -5.31 -24.60
C PRO A 838 9.73 -5.40 -23.12
N PHE A 839 9.76 -4.26 -22.44
CA PHE A 839 10.24 -4.13 -21.06
C PHE A 839 9.08 -4.07 -20.06
N GLY A 840 9.21 -4.81 -18.94
CA GLY A 840 8.21 -4.82 -17.86
C GLY A 840 6.86 -5.44 -18.26
N GLU A 841 5.92 -5.43 -17.32
CA GLU A 841 4.55 -5.96 -17.53
C GLU A 841 3.72 -5.10 -18.49
N GLN A 842 4.08 -3.81 -18.61
CA GLN A 842 3.43 -2.84 -19.51
C GLN A 842 3.98 -2.92 -20.95
N GLU A 843 4.76 -3.94 -21.28
CA GLU A 843 5.33 -4.20 -22.60
C GLU A 843 5.96 -2.96 -23.26
N ILE A 844 6.73 -2.19 -22.49
CA ILE A 844 7.27 -0.90 -22.92
C ILE A 844 8.24 -1.10 -24.09
N VAL A 845 8.05 -0.32 -25.15
CA VAL A 845 8.87 -0.32 -26.37
C VAL A 845 9.44 1.07 -26.70
N TYR A 846 10.24 1.13 -27.76
CA TYR A 846 10.78 2.38 -28.28
C TYR A 846 9.66 3.41 -28.54
N THR A 847 9.92 4.69 -28.20
CA THR A 847 9.00 5.85 -28.30
C THR A 847 7.83 5.88 -27.33
N ASP A 848 7.71 4.94 -26.39
CA ASP A 848 6.63 5.00 -25.39
C ASP A 848 6.74 6.21 -24.49
N LYS A 849 5.59 6.86 -24.26
CA LYS A 849 5.40 7.84 -23.19
C LYS A 849 5.36 7.07 -21.88
N VAL A 850 6.27 7.38 -20.98
CA VAL A 850 6.47 6.66 -19.71
C VAL A 850 6.38 7.61 -18.54
N ILE A 851 6.11 7.05 -17.35
CA ILE A 851 6.10 7.78 -16.09
C ILE A 851 6.97 7.07 -15.08
N GLN A 852 7.79 7.82 -14.35
CA GLN A 852 8.55 7.29 -13.24
C GLN A 852 7.63 7.09 -12.03
N VAL A 853 7.50 5.86 -11.52
CA VAL A 853 6.55 5.53 -10.42
C VAL A 853 7.18 5.52 -9.02
N ILE A 854 8.51 5.59 -8.93
CA ILE A 854 9.24 5.64 -7.66
C ILE A 854 10.37 6.67 -7.72
N ASN A 855 10.68 7.32 -6.60
CA ASN A 855 11.86 8.17 -6.51
C ASN A 855 13.13 7.29 -6.66
N ARG A 856 14.02 7.60 -7.61
CA ARG A 856 15.22 6.79 -7.84
C ARG A 856 16.43 7.69 -8.10
N SER A 857 17.54 7.42 -7.40
CA SER A 857 18.85 7.97 -7.79
C SER A 857 19.39 7.12 -8.93
N ILE A 858 19.47 7.69 -10.12
CA ILE A 858 19.96 7.02 -11.30
C ILE A 858 20.81 8.01 -12.10
N LYS A 859 21.96 7.51 -12.52
CA LYS A 859 23.00 8.32 -13.16
C LYS A 859 22.56 8.79 -14.55
N GLY A 860 22.54 10.10 -14.76
CA GLY A 860 22.18 10.75 -16.01
C GLY A 860 23.33 10.77 -17.03
N TRP A 861 22.97 10.91 -18.31
CA TRP A 861 23.89 11.07 -19.42
C TRP A 861 23.45 12.22 -20.35
N PRO A 862 24.34 13.15 -20.75
CA PRO A 862 25.78 13.24 -20.44
C PRO A 862 26.10 13.32 -18.94
N ARG A 863 27.34 12.96 -18.56
CA ARG A 863 27.73 13.01 -17.15
C ARG A 863 27.78 14.45 -16.65
N ASP A 864 27.40 14.65 -15.40
CA ASP A 864 27.47 15.92 -14.68
C ASP A 864 26.54 17.03 -15.22
N THR A 865 25.56 16.69 -16.08
CA THR A 865 24.58 17.66 -16.64
C THR A 865 23.18 17.56 -16.00
N GLY A 866 22.87 16.50 -15.25
CA GLY A 866 21.56 16.26 -14.64
C GLY A 866 21.60 16.08 -13.13
N LEU A 867 20.43 15.84 -12.51
CA LEU A 867 20.30 15.69 -11.06
C LEU A 867 20.75 14.32 -10.51
N ASP A 868 21.16 13.38 -11.38
CA ASP A 868 21.40 11.96 -11.03
C ASP A 868 20.25 11.35 -10.19
N TYR A 869 19.04 11.84 -10.47
CA TYR A 869 17.81 11.57 -9.74
C TYR A 869 16.60 11.80 -10.65
N VAL A 870 15.63 10.89 -10.58
CA VAL A 870 14.33 10.98 -11.26
C VAL A 870 13.24 10.85 -10.19
N ALA A 871 12.31 11.79 -10.16
CA ALA A 871 11.25 11.81 -9.17
C ALA A 871 10.05 10.94 -9.59
N ASN A 872 9.33 10.38 -8.62
CA ASN A 872 8.01 9.82 -8.87
C ASN A 872 7.09 10.90 -9.48
N GLY A 873 6.38 10.56 -10.55
CA GLY A 873 5.47 11.43 -11.30
C GLY A 873 6.11 12.19 -12.47
N GLU A 874 7.40 11.96 -12.77
CA GLU A 874 8.05 12.55 -13.95
C GLU A 874 7.62 11.82 -15.22
N ILE A 875 7.12 12.59 -16.19
CA ILE A 875 6.69 12.10 -17.50
C ILE A 875 7.90 12.15 -18.44
N GLY A 876 8.05 11.13 -19.26
CA GLY A 876 9.16 11.00 -20.17
C GLY A 876 8.83 10.18 -21.40
N ILE A 877 9.84 9.98 -22.25
CA ILE A 877 9.75 9.16 -23.45
C ILE A 877 10.92 8.20 -23.50
N VAL A 878 10.67 6.97 -23.97
CA VAL A 878 11.71 6.01 -24.30
C VAL A 878 12.44 6.46 -25.57
N ARG A 879 13.63 7.03 -25.40
CA ARG A 879 14.45 7.59 -26.48
C ARG A 879 15.22 6.53 -27.26
N SER A 880 15.62 5.44 -26.60
CA SER A 880 16.25 4.32 -27.31
C SER A 880 16.10 3.03 -26.53
N THR A 881 16.11 1.92 -27.26
CA THR A 881 16.14 0.57 -26.69
C THR A 881 17.26 -0.21 -27.33
N LYS A 882 18.09 -0.90 -26.56
CA LYS A 882 19.23 -1.65 -27.07
C LYS A 882 19.31 -3.03 -26.44
N LYS A 883 19.72 -4.02 -27.24
CA LYS A 883 20.19 -5.31 -26.71
C LYS A 883 21.58 -5.12 -26.11
N GLY A 884 21.88 -5.80 -25.01
CA GLY A 884 23.19 -5.78 -24.37
C GLY A 884 23.55 -7.13 -23.78
N ASP A 885 24.84 -7.36 -23.55
CA ASP A 885 25.39 -8.61 -23.01
C ASP A 885 24.89 -8.92 -21.59
N ARG A 886 24.38 -7.91 -20.88
CA ARG A 886 23.79 -8.01 -19.53
C ARG A 886 22.26 -7.91 -19.54
N GLY A 887 21.63 -8.18 -20.69
CA GLY A 887 20.21 -7.95 -20.93
C GLY A 887 19.93 -6.65 -21.70
N GLY A 888 18.73 -6.55 -22.25
CA GLY A 888 18.27 -5.31 -22.90
C GLY A 888 18.17 -4.16 -21.91
N TYR A 889 18.33 -2.93 -22.41
CA TYR A 889 18.05 -1.71 -21.65
C TYR A 889 17.30 -0.69 -22.51
N LEU A 890 16.61 0.21 -21.83
CA LEU A 890 16.03 1.40 -22.42
C LEU A 890 16.68 2.65 -21.82
N ASP A 891 16.85 3.68 -22.66
CA ASP A 891 17.27 5.01 -22.23
C ASP A 891 16.04 5.93 -22.34
N ALA A 892 15.59 6.47 -21.21
CA ALA A 892 14.44 7.39 -21.12
C ALA A 892 14.90 8.83 -20.87
N VAL A 893 14.18 9.80 -21.43
CA VAL A 893 14.35 11.23 -21.15
C VAL A 893 13.07 11.75 -20.48
N PHE A 894 13.19 12.65 -19.51
CA PHE A 894 12.06 13.19 -18.75
C PHE A 894 11.86 14.68 -19.01
N SER A 895 10.62 15.16 -18.97
CA SER A 895 10.23 16.54 -19.26
C SER A 895 10.95 17.58 -18.40
N THR A 896 11.24 17.24 -17.14
CA THR A 896 11.95 18.11 -16.18
C THR A 896 13.45 18.21 -16.45
N GLN A 897 14.01 17.25 -17.18
CA GLN A 897 15.44 17.11 -17.48
C GLN A 897 15.63 16.68 -18.94
N PRO A 898 15.17 17.50 -19.92
CA PRO A 898 15.02 17.07 -21.31
C PRO A 898 16.35 16.73 -21.98
N ASP A 899 17.44 17.36 -21.55
CA ASP A 899 18.79 17.16 -22.10
C ASP A 899 19.53 15.94 -21.52
N VAL A 900 18.91 15.22 -20.57
CA VAL A 900 19.52 14.12 -19.83
C VAL A 900 18.77 12.83 -20.08
N SER A 901 19.49 11.78 -20.46
CA SER A 901 18.94 10.42 -20.56
C SER A 901 19.32 9.57 -19.36
N TYR A 902 18.40 8.72 -18.94
CA TYR A 902 18.52 7.80 -17.83
C TYR A 902 18.32 6.37 -18.30
N ARG A 903 19.25 5.49 -17.94
CA ARG A 903 19.25 4.10 -18.37
C ARG A 903 18.52 3.20 -17.39
N TYR A 904 17.57 2.44 -17.90
CA TYR A 904 16.83 1.40 -17.17
C TYR A 904 17.09 0.03 -17.80
N PHE A 905 17.48 -0.94 -16.97
CA PHE A 905 17.60 -2.34 -17.36
C PHE A 905 16.26 -3.05 -17.17
N GLY A 906 16.04 -4.18 -17.85
CA GLY A 906 14.75 -4.89 -17.78
C GLY A 906 14.30 -5.34 -16.38
N LYS A 907 15.19 -5.45 -15.39
CA LYS A 907 14.81 -5.72 -13.98
C LYS A 907 14.35 -4.47 -13.21
N GLN A 908 14.51 -3.29 -13.81
CA GLN A 908 14.28 -1.99 -13.20
C GLN A 908 13.03 -1.28 -13.74
N VAL A 909 12.46 -1.82 -14.81
CA VAL A 909 11.24 -1.43 -15.54
C VAL A 909 10.19 -2.45 -15.19
#